data_AF-A0A7Y2AN77-F1
#
_entry.id   AF-A0A7Y2AN77-F1
#
_cell.length_a   1.000
_cell.length_b   1.000
_cell.length_c   1.000
_cell.angle_alpha   90.00
_cell.angle_beta   90.00
_cell.angle_gamma   90.00
#
_symmetry.space_group_name_H-M   'P 1'
#
loop_
_entity.id
_entity.type
_entity.pdbx_description
1 polymer ?
#
loop_
_entity_poly.entity_id
_entity_poly.type
_entity_poly.pdbx_seq_one_letter_code
_entity_poly.pdbx_strand_id
1 'polypeptide(L)'
;FDGDGDIDIVAGTLNDASSATLSWYQNDGLENFTKNTITTGAMTANTIRDLDVADVDGDGFLDIVTVSQLDNRIAWWKNDGLGNFTQNIEATFSSGRSIQAVDFDNDGDIDFIAGRSGSGNTIVWYDNDGAENFTARTVATQATADQVTSLDVADIDGDLDLDIVAASFANDKFLWFEHQGAGSFVTHTIDSGVSVDGAVYVSIADVDGDGDMDVATASQYANVVAYYKNDGAGNFGAGPEWSITANGARSVFAADLENDGDIDIVAGAYTDQTIIAHINDGMATPGFTANTISSTSAYPIDLAFGDIDGDYDLDLIEAAYTPDDEVRWYENHGGFQTHADTFENTTLTFSTANGNVVSISDSDAGGAAVRVTLTSTNGTVTLSSLTGLTFNVGDGTDDPTMTFEGTIANINAALDGLVFTPTNDFTGTANLQIDTNDLGNTGSGGAQSDSDIITIAVKPRSVTVDTTVAYNSTDVRYGDTSSISALLANRGSDRRISIREAIDAANNTANGAAADEIHFNIATSDPGHVDPDATPGNGDEFWVMQPTSDLPHINEAVIIDATTQAGFTVGSPVIELDGTDSSFLNDGLTFLVGSDGSTVRGLSFTSWMNGIRINSDNNTIAGNYFGVNAAGAAEANLTDGIRINGSTNTIGGLTAADRNIISNSNSDGIQIHGDSNIILGNYIGTDPTGLLDWGNGGRGINIDGGASNVIGG
;
A
#
# COMPACT_ATOMS: atom_id res chain seq x y z
N PHE A 1 -11.23 -9.90 2.18
CA PHE A 1 -12.67 -10.16 2.41
C PHE A 1 -12.92 -11.27 3.44
N ASP A 2 -11.96 -12.15 3.68
CA ASP A 2 -12.09 -13.29 4.60
C ASP A 2 -11.25 -13.16 5.88
N GLY A 3 -10.80 -11.93 6.17
CA GLY A 3 -10.18 -11.55 7.44
C GLY A 3 -8.78 -12.11 7.67
N ASP A 4 -8.09 -12.55 6.61
CA ASP A 4 -6.71 -13.06 6.66
C ASP A 4 -5.65 -11.97 6.42
N GLY A 5 -6.07 -10.72 6.18
CA GLY A 5 -5.20 -9.56 6.03
C GLY A 5 -4.63 -9.37 4.63
N ASP A 6 -4.85 -10.31 3.70
CA ASP A 6 -4.36 -10.21 2.33
C ASP A 6 -5.34 -9.41 1.46
N ILE A 7 -4.81 -8.60 0.52
CA ILE A 7 -5.67 -7.87 -0.43
C ILE A 7 -6.24 -8.85 -1.44
N ASP A 8 -7.57 -8.83 -1.53
CA ASP A 8 -8.37 -9.63 -2.46
C ASP A 8 -8.84 -8.80 -3.65
N ILE A 9 -9.19 -9.48 -4.76
CA ILE A 9 -9.72 -8.80 -5.95
C ILE A 9 -11.20 -9.14 -6.13
N VAL A 10 -12.05 -8.13 -6.38
CA VAL A 10 -13.43 -8.33 -6.81
C VAL A 10 -13.62 -7.83 -8.24
N ALA A 11 -14.35 -8.57 -9.06
CA ALA A 11 -14.63 -8.18 -10.44
C ALA A 11 -16.04 -8.57 -10.90
N GLY A 12 -16.68 -7.63 -11.61
CA GLY A 12 -17.94 -7.83 -12.31
C GLY A 12 -17.74 -7.97 -13.82
N THR A 13 -18.48 -8.88 -14.47
CA THR A 13 -18.39 -9.04 -15.93
C THR A 13 -19.51 -8.32 -16.68
N LEU A 14 -19.15 -7.63 -17.77
CA LEU A 14 -20.08 -6.97 -18.69
C LEU A 14 -20.54 -7.92 -19.81
N ASN A 15 -21.00 -9.10 -19.45
CA ASN A 15 -21.45 -10.11 -20.41
C ASN A 15 -22.96 -10.06 -20.68
N ASP A 16 -23.45 -10.85 -21.64
CA ASP A 16 -24.89 -10.96 -21.86
C ASP A 16 -25.61 -11.37 -20.57
N ALA A 17 -26.89 -11.01 -20.45
CA ALA A 17 -27.69 -11.19 -19.24
C ALA A 17 -27.72 -12.63 -18.66
N SER A 18 -27.24 -13.62 -19.43
CA SER A 18 -27.15 -15.03 -19.06
C SER A 18 -25.78 -15.49 -18.55
N SER A 19 -24.72 -14.69 -18.71
CA SER A 19 -23.33 -15.07 -18.39
C SER A 19 -22.57 -14.08 -17.51
N ALA A 20 -23.20 -12.96 -17.14
CA ALA A 20 -22.60 -12.02 -16.20
C ALA A 20 -22.48 -12.60 -14.78
N THR A 21 -21.34 -12.30 -14.13
CA THR A 21 -20.94 -12.81 -12.82
C THR A 21 -20.31 -11.70 -12.00
N LEU A 22 -20.56 -11.71 -10.69
CA LEU A 22 -19.72 -11.05 -9.71
C LEU A 22 -18.82 -12.13 -9.10
N SER A 23 -17.50 -11.93 -9.16
CA SER A 23 -16.50 -12.88 -8.66
C SER A 23 -15.58 -12.20 -7.67
N TRP A 24 -15.20 -12.94 -6.64
CA TRP A 24 -14.15 -12.60 -5.70
C TRP A 24 -12.98 -13.55 -5.96
N TYR A 25 -11.78 -13.02 -6.07
CA TYR A 25 -10.55 -13.76 -6.25
C TYR A 25 -9.80 -13.67 -4.93
N GLN A 26 -9.87 -14.77 -4.17
CA GLN A 26 -9.22 -14.89 -2.87
C GLN A 26 -7.71 -14.97 -3.07
N ASN A 27 -6.97 -14.04 -2.51
CA ASN A 27 -5.52 -14.09 -2.40
C ASN A 27 -5.13 -15.02 -1.23
N ASP A 28 -4.02 -15.75 -1.36
CA ASP A 28 -3.50 -16.61 -0.28
C ASP A 28 -2.23 -16.04 0.38
N GLY A 29 -1.87 -14.80 0.04
CA GLY A 29 -0.67 -14.12 0.51
C GLY A 29 0.62 -14.69 -0.08
N LEU A 30 0.50 -15.57 -1.09
CA LEU A 30 1.60 -16.18 -1.83
C LEU A 30 1.39 -16.02 -3.34
N GLU A 31 0.72 -14.93 -3.74
CA GLU A 31 0.46 -14.56 -5.14
C GLU A 31 -0.45 -15.57 -5.89
N ASN A 32 -1.20 -16.42 -5.17
CA ASN A 32 -2.15 -17.36 -5.80
C ASN A 32 -3.60 -16.95 -5.56
N PHE A 33 -4.36 -16.84 -6.66
CA PHE A 33 -5.77 -16.46 -6.62
C PHE A 33 -6.71 -17.65 -6.79
N THR A 34 -7.62 -17.81 -5.84
CA THR A 34 -8.77 -18.73 -5.96
C THR A 34 -10.03 -17.95 -6.34
N LYS A 35 -10.54 -18.17 -7.57
CA LYS A 35 -11.78 -17.56 -8.03
C LYS A 35 -13.01 -18.17 -7.36
N ASN A 36 -13.71 -17.38 -6.56
CA ASN A 36 -15.01 -17.64 -5.96
C ASN A 36 -16.11 -16.86 -6.69
N THR A 37 -17.20 -17.51 -7.06
CA THR A 37 -18.34 -16.82 -7.70
C THR A 37 -19.38 -16.43 -6.66
N ILE A 38 -19.56 -15.11 -6.46
CA ILE A 38 -20.52 -14.55 -5.49
C ILE A 38 -21.95 -14.73 -5.99
N THR A 39 -22.22 -14.38 -7.24
CA THR A 39 -23.53 -14.60 -7.84
C THR A 39 -23.43 -14.95 -9.31
N THR A 40 -24.25 -15.93 -9.71
CA THR A 40 -24.44 -16.36 -11.11
C THR A 40 -25.87 -16.04 -11.52
N GLY A 41 -26.08 -15.25 -12.58
CA GLY A 41 -27.25 -15.22 -13.51
C GLY A 41 -28.70 -15.50 -13.04
N ALA A 42 -29.00 -15.60 -11.75
CA ALA A 42 -30.29 -16.02 -11.21
C ALA A 42 -31.22 -14.84 -10.88
N MET A 43 -30.73 -13.61 -11.06
CA MET A 43 -31.56 -12.43 -11.18
C MET A 43 -31.29 -11.83 -12.56
N THR A 44 -32.34 -11.71 -13.36
CA THR A 44 -32.25 -11.42 -14.79
C THR A 44 -31.52 -10.10 -15.07
N ALA A 45 -30.38 -10.19 -15.76
CA ALA A 45 -29.64 -9.11 -16.45
C ALA A 45 -28.64 -8.24 -15.66
N ASN A 46 -27.79 -8.84 -14.81
CA ASN A 46 -26.72 -8.12 -14.11
C ASN A 46 -25.54 -7.73 -15.04
N THR A 47 -25.66 -6.70 -15.88
CA THR A 47 -24.47 -6.05 -16.46
C THR A 47 -23.92 -5.07 -15.43
N ILE A 48 -23.12 -5.59 -14.49
CA ILE A 48 -22.40 -4.76 -13.52
C ILE A 48 -21.52 -3.81 -14.34
N ARG A 49 -21.69 -2.51 -14.07
CA ARG A 49 -21.01 -1.46 -14.80
C ARG A 49 -19.84 -0.89 -14.05
N ASP A 50 -20.01 -0.83 -12.75
CA ASP A 50 -19.06 -0.33 -11.79
C ASP A 50 -19.38 -0.98 -10.45
N LEU A 51 -18.37 -1.05 -9.61
CA LEU A 51 -18.44 -1.57 -8.25
C LEU A 51 -17.51 -0.78 -7.36
N ASP A 52 -17.79 -0.82 -6.07
CA ASP A 52 -16.94 -0.23 -5.04
C ASP A 52 -16.96 -1.12 -3.81
N VAL A 53 -16.03 -0.90 -2.88
CA VAL A 53 -15.88 -1.67 -1.65
C VAL A 53 -15.84 -0.76 -0.43
N ALA A 54 -16.70 -1.02 0.54
CA ALA A 54 -16.80 -0.25 1.78
C ALA A 54 -17.49 -1.10 2.85
N ASP A 55 -17.27 -0.79 4.13
CA ASP A 55 -18.01 -1.41 5.24
C ASP A 55 -19.39 -0.74 5.39
N VAL A 56 -20.40 -1.26 4.69
CA VAL A 56 -21.70 -0.57 4.55
C VAL A 56 -22.53 -0.63 5.82
N ASP A 57 -22.34 -1.67 6.65
CA ASP A 57 -23.10 -1.88 7.87
C ASP A 57 -22.30 -1.78 9.18
N GLY A 58 -21.05 -1.31 9.09
CA GLY A 58 -20.21 -0.98 10.23
C GLY A 58 -19.78 -2.19 11.04
N ASP A 59 -19.68 -3.37 10.41
CA ASP A 59 -19.28 -4.60 11.09
C ASP A 59 -17.78 -4.91 11.00
N GLY A 60 -17.03 -4.02 10.35
CA GLY A 60 -15.59 -4.08 10.16
C GLY A 60 -15.15 -5.04 9.05
N PHE A 61 -16.07 -5.51 8.21
CA PHE A 61 -15.74 -6.26 7.00
C PHE A 61 -16.18 -5.49 5.76
N LEU A 62 -15.26 -5.31 4.81
CA LEU A 62 -15.60 -4.70 3.53
C LEU A 62 -16.69 -5.49 2.81
N ASP A 63 -17.70 -4.76 2.35
CA ASP A 63 -18.77 -5.22 1.49
C ASP A 63 -18.50 -4.83 0.04
N ILE A 64 -19.33 -5.35 -0.87
CA ILE A 64 -19.26 -4.98 -2.29
C ILE A 64 -20.52 -4.22 -2.66
N VAL A 65 -20.38 -3.02 -3.18
CA VAL A 65 -21.46 -2.21 -3.74
C VAL A 65 -21.37 -2.27 -5.26
N THR A 66 -22.49 -2.40 -5.96
CA THR A 66 -22.49 -2.44 -7.43
C THR A 66 -23.59 -1.58 -8.01
N VAL A 67 -23.35 -1.09 -9.22
CA VAL A 67 -24.38 -0.52 -10.07
C VAL A 67 -24.51 -1.33 -11.37
N SER A 68 -25.77 -1.59 -11.76
CA SER A 68 -26.08 -2.46 -12.89
C SER A 68 -26.91 -1.73 -13.97
N GLN A 69 -26.48 -1.83 -15.23
CA GLN A 69 -27.13 -1.11 -16.33
C GLN A 69 -28.46 -1.74 -16.77
N LEU A 70 -28.53 -3.05 -16.99
CA LEU A 70 -29.72 -3.72 -17.51
C LEU A 70 -30.71 -4.17 -16.44
N ASP A 71 -30.19 -4.50 -15.25
CA ASP A 71 -30.99 -4.87 -14.08
C ASP A 71 -31.57 -3.65 -13.35
N ASN A 72 -31.06 -2.45 -13.67
CA ASN A 72 -31.55 -1.17 -13.15
C ASN A 72 -31.54 -1.13 -11.63
N ARG A 73 -30.45 -1.57 -11.01
CA ARG A 73 -30.32 -1.64 -9.55
C ARG A 73 -28.97 -1.13 -9.07
N ILE A 74 -29.01 -0.48 -7.91
CA ILE A 74 -27.90 -0.44 -6.95
C ILE A 74 -28.15 -1.58 -5.97
N ALA A 75 -27.14 -2.40 -5.74
CA ALA A 75 -27.19 -3.51 -4.81
C ALA A 75 -25.85 -3.61 -4.10
N TRP A 76 -25.86 -4.11 -2.87
CA TRP A 76 -24.65 -4.39 -2.12
C TRP A 76 -24.69 -5.81 -1.56
N TRP A 77 -23.52 -6.36 -1.25
CA TRP A 77 -23.35 -7.72 -0.74
C TRP A 77 -22.65 -7.65 0.59
N LYS A 78 -23.42 -7.89 1.66
CA LYS A 78 -22.91 -8.02 3.01
C LYS A 78 -21.95 -9.19 3.09
N ASN A 79 -20.72 -8.92 3.48
CA ASN A 79 -19.72 -9.91 3.79
C ASN A 79 -19.84 -10.34 5.27
N ASP A 80 -19.56 -11.60 5.57
CA ASP A 80 -19.58 -12.12 6.94
C ASP A 80 -18.18 -12.30 7.56
N GLY A 81 -17.16 -11.76 6.88
CA GLY A 81 -15.75 -11.91 7.26
C GLY A 81 -15.18 -13.30 7.03
N LEU A 82 -15.95 -14.23 6.46
CA LEU A 82 -15.51 -15.58 6.10
C LEU A 82 -15.61 -15.84 4.59
N GLY A 83 -15.74 -14.77 3.80
CA GLY A 83 -15.91 -14.82 2.35
C GLY A 83 -17.30 -15.28 1.91
N ASN A 84 -18.33 -15.21 2.77
CA ASN A 84 -19.72 -15.43 2.35
C ASN A 84 -20.46 -14.11 2.19
N PHE A 85 -21.14 -13.98 1.05
CA PHE A 85 -21.79 -12.75 0.65
C PHE A 85 -23.32 -12.89 0.61
N THR A 86 -24.03 -11.99 1.30
CA THR A 86 -25.50 -11.92 1.29
C THR A 86 -25.96 -10.66 0.58
N GLN A 87 -26.75 -10.81 -0.49
CA GLN A 87 -27.21 -9.67 -1.27
C GLN A 87 -28.31 -8.87 -0.56
N ASN A 88 -28.12 -7.56 -0.51
CA ASN A 88 -29.13 -6.55 -0.20
C ASN A 88 -29.41 -5.70 -1.46
N ILE A 89 -30.70 -5.41 -1.71
CA ILE A 89 -31.11 -4.58 -2.84
C ILE A 89 -31.54 -3.24 -2.27
N GLU A 90 -30.80 -2.19 -2.64
CA GLU A 90 -31.09 -0.85 -2.18
C GLU A 90 -32.15 -0.20 -3.07
N ALA A 91 -31.76 0.24 -4.26
CA ALA A 91 -32.61 1.07 -5.10
C ALA A 91 -32.80 0.53 -6.51
N THR A 92 -33.95 0.85 -7.11
CA THR A 92 -34.11 0.77 -8.57
C THR A 92 -33.43 1.98 -9.19
N PHE A 93 -32.30 1.78 -9.85
CA PHE A 93 -31.50 2.80 -10.49
C PHE A 93 -31.19 2.44 -11.95
N SER A 94 -31.97 3.01 -12.87
CA SER A 94 -31.90 2.60 -14.28
C SER A 94 -30.67 3.15 -15.00
N SER A 95 -30.01 2.29 -15.78
CA SER A 95 -28.86 2.66 -16.61
C SER A 95 -27.68 3.27 -15.85
N GLY A 96 -27.48 2.83 -14.61
CA GLY A 96 -26.34 3.23 -13.80
C GLY A 96 -25.01 2.80 -14.43
N ARG A 97 -23.97 3.61 -14.18
CA ARG A 97 -22.68 3.51 -14.84
C ARG A 97 -21.49 3.70 -13.92
N SER A 98 -21.64 4.45 -12.85
CA SER A 98 -20.61 4.62 -11.84
C SER A 98 -21.23 4.67 -10.46
N ILE A 99 -20.50 4.20 -9.46
CA ILE A 99 -20.90 4.15 -8.05
C ILE A 99 -19.68 4.43 -7.19
N GLN A 100 -19.85 5.21 -6.13
CA GLN A 100 -18.90 5.28 -5.02
C GLN A 100 -19.63 5.08 -3.70
N ALA A 101 -18.93 4.44 -2.75
CA ALA A 101 -19.37 4.16 -1.40
C ALA A 101 -18.44 4.87 -0.41
N VAL A 102 -18.95 5.92 0.24
CA VAL A 102 -18.16 6.79 1.12
C VAL A 102 -19.09 7.46 2.13
N ASP A 103 -18.60 7.76 3.33
CA ASP A 103 -19.30 8.66 4.26
C ASP A 103 -19.32 10.07 3.67
N PHE A 104 -20.43 10.45 3.02
CA PHE A 104 -20.49 11.65 2.18
C PHE A 104 -20.86 12.91 2.98
N ASP A 105 -21.57 12.77 4.10
CA ASP A 105 -21.95 13.89 4.96
C ASP A 105 -21.29 13.88 6.35
N ASN A 106 -20.25 13.06 6.51
CA ASN A 106 -19.38 12.97 7.69
C ASN A 106 -20.15 12.58 8.95
N ASP A 107 -21.11 11.65 8.83
CA ASP A 107 -21.91 11.16 9.94
C ASP A 107 -21.51 9.75 10.45
N GLY A 108 -20.51 9.14 9.80
CA GLY A 108 -19.95 7.84 10.13
C GLY A 108 -20.60 6.67 9.38
N ASP A 109 -21.65 6.93 8.59
CA ASP A 109 -22.37 5.91 7.83
C ASP A 109 -22.00 5.96 6.33
N ILE A 110 -21.76 4.79 5.72
CA ILE A 110 -21.39 4.75 4.31
C ILE A 110 -22.60 5.05 3.41
N ASP A 111 -22.49 6.10 2.61
CA ASP A 111 -23.45 6.53 1.60
C ASP A 111 -23.11 6.01 0.20
N PHE A 112 -24.08 6.09 -0.72
CA PHE A 112 -23.83 5.78 -2.14
C PHE A 112 -24.03 6.96 -3.08
N ILE A 113 -23.05 7.22 -3.94
CA ILE A 113 -23.10 8.26 -4.97
C ILE A 113 -23.15 7.58 -6.33
N ALA A 114 -24.30 7.67 -7.01
CA ALA A 114 -24.55 6.92 -8.23
C ALA A 114 -24.72 7.80 -9.47
N GLY A 115 -23.94 7.50 -10.51
CA GLY A 115 -24.00 8.12 -11.83
C GLY A 115 -24.74 7.27 -12.86
N ARG A 116 -25.51 7.90 -13.76
CA ARG A 116 -26.22 7.18 -14.84
C ARG A 116 -26.14 7.78 -16.23
N SER A 117 -26.33 6.88 -17.19
CA SER A 117 -26.40 7.17 -18.63
C SER A 117 -27.83 7.39 -19.20
N GLY A 118 -28.85 7.37 -18.33
CA GLY A 118 -30.26 7.51 -18.71
C GLY A 118 -30.85 8.90 -18.45
N SER A 119 -32.06 9.16 -18.95
CA SER A 119 -32.78 10.42 -18.75
C SER A 119 -33.18 10.66 -17.29
N GLY A 120 -33.15 11.90 -16.82
CA GLY A 120 -33.63 12.33 -15.49
C GLY A 120 -32.51 12.81 -14.54
N ASN A 121 -32.54 12.41 -13.27
CA ASN A 121 -31.48 12.67 -12.29
C ASN A 121 -30.23 11.86 -12.64
N THR A 122 -29.15 12.51 -13.06
CA THR A 122 -27.97 11.85 -13.61
C THR A 122 -26.92 11.53 -12.56
N ILE A 123 -26.93 12.24 -11.43
CA ILE A 123 -26.17 11.93 -10.21
C ILE A 123 -27.14 11.96 -9.03
N VAL A 124 -27.14 10.89 -8.23
CA VAL A 124 -28.01 10.72 -7.06
C VAL A 124 -27.15 10.27 -5.88
N TRP A 125 -27.28 10.99 -4.78
CA TRP A 125 -26.71 10.61 -3.47
C TRP A 125 -27.78 9.83 -2.69
N TYR A 126 -27.42 8.68 -2.15
CA TYR A 126 -28.24 7.83 -1.30
C TYR A 126 -27.65 7.90 0.10
N ASP A 127 -28.28 8.74 0.92
CA ASP A 127 -27.93 9.07 2.32
C ASP A 127 -28.42 7.95 3.25
N ASN A 128 -27.49 7.26 3.93
CA ASN A 128 -27.69 6.14 4.82
C ASN A 128 -27.90 6.63 6.26
N ASP A 129 -29.02 6.27 6.88
CA ASP A 129 -29.33 6.73 8.25
C ASP A 129 -28.69 5.91 9.39
N GLY A 130 -27.63 5.16 9.09
CA GLY A 130 -26.95 4.21 10.00
C GLY A 130 -27.76 2.99 10.40
N ALA A 131 -28.97 2.85 9.86
CA ALA A 131 -29.80 1.66 9.99
C ALA A 131 -30.10 1.03 8.63
N GLU A 132 -29.19 1.24 7.66
CA GLU A 132 -29.25 0.76 6.29
C GLU A 132 -30.52 1.28 5.55
N ASN A 133 -31.09 2.42 5.96
CA ASN A 133 -32.21 3.05 5.25
C ASN A 133 -31.71 4.24 4.44
N PHE A 134 -31.75 4.10 3.13
CA PHE A 134 -31.20 5.12 2.24
C PHE A 134 -32.25 6.13 1.74
N THR A 135 -31.91 7.41 1.81
CA THR A 135 -32.71 8.53 1.32
C THR A 135 -32.08 9.11 0.04
N ALA A 136 -32.76 8.93 -1.10
CA ALA A 136 -32.27 9.45 -2.36
C ALA A 136 -32.39 10.98 -2.49
N ARG A 137 -31.26 11.64 -2.71
CA ARG A 137 -31.07 13.09 -2.93
C ARG A 137 -30.53 13.34 -4.33
N THR A 138 -31.06 14.36 -5.01
CA THR A 138 -30.63 14.68 -6.38
C THR A 138 -29.48 15.66 -6.35
N VAL A 139 -28.31 15.23 -6.83
CA VAL A 139 -27.13 16.09 -7.02
C VAL A 139 -27.22 16.80 -8.37
N ALA A 140 -27.42 16.02 -9.44
CA ALA A 140 -27.42 16.53 -10.81
C ALA A 140 -28.57 15.97 -11.65
N THR A 141 -28.96 16.70 -12.68
CA THR A 141 -29.93 16.25 -13.68
C THR A 141 -29.32 16.29 -15.06
N GLN A 142 -29.99 15.68 -16.03
CA GLN A 142 -29.59 15.72 -17.44
C GLN A 142 -29.39 17.15 -17.99
N ALA A 143 -30.00 18.16 -17.37
CA ALA A 143 -29.80 19.55 -17.76
C ALA A 143 -28.40 20.09 -17.41
N THR A 144 -27.74 19.52 -16.40
CA THR A 144 -26.41 19.91 -15.93
C THR A 144 -25.33 18.93 -16.39
N ALA A 145 -25.50 17.63 -16.10
CA ALA A 145 -24.62 16.53 -16.51
C ALA A 145 -25.41 15.48 -17.30
N ASP A 146 -24.94 15.10 -18.48
CA ASP A 146 -25.63 14.19 -19.39
C ASP A 146 -24.73 12.99 -19.73
N GLN A 147 -25.25 11.79 -19.45
CA GLN A 147 -24.51 10.54 -19.48
C GLN A 147 -23.25 10.54 -18.60
N VAL A 148 -23.46 10.51 -17.29
CA VAL A 148 -22.36 10.38 -16.33
C VAL A 148 -21.76 8.99 -16.43
N THR A 149 -20.46 8.90 -16.74
CA THR A 149 -19.76 7.63 -16.99
C THR A 149 -18.80 7.24 -15.89
N SER A 150 -18.31 8.21 -15.13
CA SER A 150 -17.38 8.05 -14.00
C SER A 150 -17.60 9.24 -13.06
N LEU A 151 -17.45 8.97 -11.77
CA LEU A 151 -17.52 9.91 -10.67
C LEU A 151 -16.36 9.65 -9.74
N ASP A 152 -15.92 10.68 -9.03
CA ASP A 152 -14.98 10.57 -7.92
C ASP A 152 -15.31 11.61 -6.85
N VAL A 153 -14.94 11.35 -5.59
CA VAL A 153 -15.35 12.15 -4.43
C VAL A 153 -14.15 12.58 -3.59
N ALA A 154 -14.04 13.87 -3.30
CA ALA A 154 -13.04 14.45 -2.41
C ALA A 154 -13.44 15.87 -2.01
N ASP A 155 -12.80 16.44 -0.99
CA ASP A 155 -12.89 17.87 -0.69
C ASP A 155 -12.10 18.67 -1.75
N ILE A 156 -12.80 19.41 -2.62
CA ILE A 156 -12.19 20.12 -3.76
C ILE A 156 -11.90 21.59 -3.43
N ASP A 157 -12.54 22.19 -2.44
CA ASP A 157 -12.35 23.60 -2.10
C ASP A 157 -11.84 23.88 -0.67
N GLY A 158 -11.45 22.82 0.04
CA GLY A 158 -10.76 22.85 1.32
C GLY A 158 -11.68 23.21 2.48
N ASP A 159 -12.99 23.00 2.34
CA ASP A 159 -13.99 23.34 3.35
C ASP A 159 -14.42 22.16 4.26
N LEU A 160 -13.86 20.97 3.99
CA LEU A 160 -14.07 19.68 4.67
C LEU A 160 -15.42 19.00 4.38
N ASP A 161 -16.26 19.55 3.49
CA ASP A 161 -17.39 18.82 2.93
C ASP A 161 -16.92 18.07 1.66
N LEU A 162 -17.29 16.80 1.51
CA LEU A 162 -16.93 16.04 0.31
C LEU A 162 -17.72 16.53 -0.90
N ASP A 163 -17.01 16.74 -2.01
CA ASP A 163 -17.55 17.16 -3.31
C ASP A 163 -17.53 16.02 -4.33
N ILE A 164 -18.23 16.20 -5.45
CA ILE A 164 -18.30 15.20 -6.51
C ILE A 164 -17.69 15.75 -7.80
N VAL A 165 -16.72 15.06 -8.38
CA VAL A 165 -16.20 15.29 -9.74
C VAL A 165 -16.81 14.27 -10.70
N ALA A 166 -17.18 14.69 -11.91
CA ALA A 166 -17.88 13.82 -12.86
C ALA A 166 -17.44 14.00 -14.32
N ALA A 167 -17.31 12.87 -15.01
CA ALA A 167 -17.23 12.81 -16.48
C ALA A 167 -18.64 12.80 -17.09
N SER A 168 -18.98 13.84 -17.85
CA SER A 168 -20.29 14.01 -18.51
C SER A 168 -20.16 13.81 -20.03
N PHE A 169 -20.36 12.57 -20.45
CA PHE A 169 -20.00 12.09 -21.79
C PHE A 169 -20.81 12.73 -22.92
N ALA A 170 -22.11 12.93 -22.77
CA ALA A 170 -22.97 13.33 -23.89
C ALA A 170 -22.89 14.83 -24.22
N ASN A 171 -22.39 15.65 -23.30
CA ASN A 171 -22.25 17.09 -23.47
C ASN A 171 -20.79 17.57 -23.42
N ASP A 172 -19.83 16.63 -23.44
CA ASP A 172 -18.38 16.85 -23.50
C ASP A 172 -17.86 17.76 -22.38
N LYS A 173 -18.07 17.35 -21.12
CA LYS A 173 -17.63 18.13 -19.96
C LYS A 173 -17.06 17.30 -18.83
N PHE A 174 -16.09 17.90 -18.14
CA PHE A 174 -15.76 17.56 -16.76
C PHE A 174 -16.34 18.64 -15.84
N LEU A 175 -17.06 18.21 -14.82
CA LEU A 175 -17.81 19.05 -13.90
C LEU A 175 -17.43 18.67 -12.48
N TRP A 176 -17.51 19.62 -11.55
CA TRP A 176 -17.52 19.32 -10.13
C TRP A 176 -18.76 19.93 -9.45
N PHE A 177 -19.21 19.33 -8.36
CA PHE A 177 -20.44 19.67 -7.66
C PHE A 177 -20.11 19.96 -6.19
N GLU A 178 -20.04 21.24 -5.87
CA GLU A 178 -19.75 21.78 -4.53
C GLU A 178 -20.90 21.45 -3.57
N HIS A 179 -20.60 20.75 -2.49
CA HIS A 179 -21.55 20.46 -1.42
C HIS A 179 -21.62 21.63 -0.44
N GLN A 180 -22.74 22.34 -0.44
CA GLN A 180 -22.93 23.55 0.40
C GLN A 180 -23.50 23.23 1.79
N GLY A 181 -23.37 21.97 2.22
CA GLY A 181 -24.11 21.38 3.33
C GLY A 181 -25.62 21.25 3.10
N ALA A 182 -26.25 20.46 3.98
CA ALA A 182 -27.70 20.17 3.99
C ALA A 182 -28.26 19.64 2.65
N GLY A 183 -27.41 18.98 1.84
CA GLY A 183 -27.78 18.38 0.55
C GLY A 183 -28.08 19.37 -0.56
N SER A 184 -27.46 20.57 -0.52
CA SER A 184 -27.51 21.55 -1.60
C SER A 184 -26.21 21.52 -2.41
N PHE A 185 -26.32 21.57 -3.74
CA PHE A 185 -25.17 21.47 -4.64
C PHE A 185 -25.05 22.66 -5.60
N VAL A 186 -23.82 23.13 -5.84
CA VAL A 186 -23.49 24.12 -6.87
C VAL A 186 -22.59 23.46 -7.93
N THR A 187 -22.96 23.61 -9.21
CA THR A 187 -22.18 23.00 -10.30
C THR A 187 -21.14 23.97 -10.86
N HIS A 188 -19.93 23.48 -10.98
CA HIS A 188 -18.80 24.16 -11.63
C HIS A 188 -18.31 23.35 -12.83
N THR A 189 -17.55 24.00 -13.71
CA THR A 189 -16.99 23.37 -14.91
C THR A 189 -15.48 23.37 -14.80
N ILE A 190 -14.89 22.18 -14.90
CA ILE A 190 -13.44 21.99 -14.99
C ILE A 190 -13.01 22.27 -16.43
N ASP A 191 -13.57 21.53 -17.40
CA ASP A 191 -13.39 21.79 -18.82
C ASP A 191 -14.66 21.45 -19.61
N SER A 192 -14.90 22.21 -20.68
CA SER A 192 -15.97 22.01 -21.67
C SER A 192 -15.50 22.33 -23.11
N GLY A 193 -14.18 22.33 -23.32
CA GLY A 193 -13.52 22.58 -24.58
C GLY A 193 -13.58 21.39 -25.54
N VAL A 194 -13.05 21.58 -26.75
CA VAL A 194 -12.97 20.50 -27.75
C VAL A 194 -11.95 19.41 -27.39
N SER A 195 -11.07 19.68 -26.43
CA SER A 195 -10.08 18.77 -25.87
C SER A 195 -10.69 17.65 -25.02
N VAL A 196 -11.98 17.76 -24.67
CA VAL A 196 -12.67 16.81 -23.78
C VAL A 196 -13.86 16.10 -24.45
N ASP A 197 -13.86 16.05 -25.79
CA ASP A 197 -14.82 15.28 -26.58
C ASP A 197 -14.81 13.81 -26.15
N GLY A 198 -15.98 13.31 -25.72
CA GLY A 198 -16.12 11.99 -25.13
C GLY A 198 -15.43 11.86 -23.76
N ALA A 199 -15.61 12.84 -22.87
CA ALA A 199 -15.23 12.74 -21.45
C ALA A 199 -15.77 11.45 -20.83
N VAL A 200 -14.89 10.57 -20.33
CA VAL A 200 -15.28 9.22 -19.88
C VAL A 200 -14.86 8.85 -18.46
N TYR A 201 -13.73 9.37 -17.97
CA TYR A 201 -13.16 8.96 -16.68
C TYR A 201 -12.53 10.16 -15.95
N VAL A 202 -12.61 10.16 -14.62
CA VAL A 202 -11.95 11.12 -13.72
C VAL A 202 -11.26 10.35 -12.59
N SER A 203 -10.18 10.92 -12.05
CA SER A 203 -9.50 10.46 -10.85
C SER A 203 -8.95 11.67 -10.11
N ILE A 204 -9.14 11.71 -8.78
CA ILE A 204 -8.73 12.81 -7.90
C ILE A 204 -7.49 12.41 -7.10
N ALA A 205 -6.50 13.29 -7.05
CA ALA A 205 -5.31 13.16 -6.19
C ALA A 205 -4.57 14.50 -6.10
N ASP A 206 -3.70 14.68 -5.10
CA ASP A 206 -2.77 15.82 -5.02
C ASP A 206 -1.54 15.55 -5.91
N VAL A 207 -1.61 15.92 -7.19
CA VAL A 207 -0.61 15.51 -8.19
C VAL A 207 0.69 16.30 -8.09
N ASP A 208 0.66 17.51 -7.54
CA ASP A 208 1.85 18.35 -7.42
C ASP A 208 2.34 18.60 -5.99
N GLY A 209 1.75 17.89 -5.02
CA GLY A 209 2.21 17.79 -3.64
C GLY A 209 2.01 19.08 -2.84
N ASP A 210 1.02 19.90 -3.20
CA ASP A 210 0.75 21.18 -2.54
C ASP A 210 -0.36 21.12 -1.48
N GLY A 211 -0.99 19.95 -1.33
CA GLY A 211 -2.05 19.66 -0.37
C GLY A 211 -3.47 19.90 -0.90
N ASP A 212 -3.63 20.37 -2.14
CA ASP A 212 -4.92 20.62 -2.77
C ASP A 212 -5.29 19.46 -3.72
N MET A 213 -6.55 19.02 -3.68
CA MET A 213 -7.00 17.91 -4.55
C MET A 213 -7.12 18.36 -6.01
N ASP A 214 -6.40 17.69 -6.90
CA ASP A 214 -6.40 17.92 -8.34
C ASP A 214 -7.23 16.88 -9.11
N VAL A 215 -7.36 17.05 -10.44
CA VAL A 215 -8.16 16.12 -11.27
C VAL A 215 -7.39 15.64 -12.50
N ALA A 216 -7.20 14.33 -12.60
CA ALA A 216 -6.80 13.63 -13.82
C ALA A 216 -8.04 13.16 -14.60
N THR A 217 -7.98 13.20 -15.94
CA THR A 217 -9.12 12.97 -16.82
C THR A 217 -8.79 12.13 -18.04
N ALA A 218 -9.75 11.35 -18.54
CA ALA A 218 -9.67 10.64 -19.81
C ALA A 218 -10.82 11.02 -20.76
N SER A 219 -10.46 11.36 -22.00
CA SER A 219 -11.39 11.76 -23.07
C SER A 219 -11.24 10.86 -24.30
N GLN A 220 -12.24 10.01 -24.52
CA GLN A 220 -12.17 8.91 -25.46
C GLN A 220 -12.08 9.36 -26.92
N TYR A 221 -12.85 10.38 -27.30
CA TYR A 221 -12.92 10.82 -28.70
C TYR A 221 -11.91 11.91 -29.02
N ALA A 222 -11.55 12.73 -28.02
CA ALA A 222 -10.41 13.62 -28.11
C ALA A 222 -9.07 12.87 -28.15
N ASN A 223 -9.00 11.62 -27.65
CA ASN A 223 -7.78 10.82 -27.50
C ASN A 223 -6.78 11.46 -26.53
N VAL A 224 -7.29 11.97 -25.40
CA VAL A 224 -6.52 12.76 -24.45
C VAL A 224 -6.65 12.18 -23.05
N VAL A 225 -5.51 12.05 -22.37
CA VAL A 225 -5.44 12.04 -20.90
C VAL A 225 -4.85 13.38 -20.47
N ALA A 226 -5.43 14.00 -19.45
CA ALA A 226 -5.04 15.34 -19.01
C ALA A 226 -5.17 15.51 -17.49
N TYR A 227 -4.29 16.34 -16.94
CA TYR A 227 -4.21 16.75 -15.55
C TYR A 227 -4.60 18.23 -15.41
N TYR A 228 -5.49 18.52 -14.46
CA TYR A 228 -5.95 19.86 -14.12
C TYR A 228 -5.61 20.16 -12.66
N LYS A 229 -4.72 21.14 -12.48
CA LYS A 229 -4.35 21.66 -11.17
C LYS A 229 -5.45 22.52 -10.56
N ASN A 230 -5.76 22.30 -9.30
CA ASN A 230 -6.62 23.09 -8.44
C ASN A 230 -5.78 24.15 -7.68
N ASP A 231 -6.44 25.20 -7.18
CA ASP A 231 -5.81 26.26 -6.38
C ASP A 231 -6.23 26.23 -4.90
N GLY A 232 -6.79 25.10 -4.46
CA GLY A 232 -7.33 24.89 -3.12
C GLY A 232 -8.66 25.58 -2.86
N ALA A 233 -9.28 26.18 -3.88
CA ALA A 233 -10.60 26.82 -3.79
C ALA A 233 -11.51 26.41 -4.97
N GLY A 234 -11.27 25.22 -5.53
CA GLY A 234 -12.02 24.64 -6.65
C GLY A 234 -11.82 25.32 -8.01
N ASN A 235 -10.74 26.09 -8.23
CA ASN A 235 -10.47 26.76 -9.51
C ASN A 235 -9.40 26.04 -10.34
N PHE A 236 -9.83 25.36 -11.42
CA PHE A 236 -8.98 24.53 -12.29
C PHE A 236 -8.32 25.26 -13.49
N GLY A 237 -8.09 26.57 -13.37
CA GLY A 237 -7.48 27.35 -14.44
C GLY A 237 -8.31 27.42 -15.75
N ALA A 238 -7.65 27.64 -16.89
CA ALA A 238 -8.29 27.81 -18.21
C ALA A 238 -8.10 26.61 -19.16
N GLY A 239 -7.42 25.56 -18.69
CA GLY A 239 -7.05 24.36 -19.44
C GLY A 239 -6.10 23.49 -18.60
N PRO A 240 -5.74 22.30 -19.09
CA PRO A 240 -4.92 21.36 -18.33
C PRO A 240 -3.48 21.86 -18.19
N GLU A 241 -2.85 21.54 -17.06
CA GLU A 241 -1.43 21.83 -16.82
C GLU A 241 -0.55 20.82 -17.58
N TRP A 242 -1.02 19.57 -17.70
CA TRP A 242 -0.36 18.53 -18.48
C TRP A 242 -1.36 17.69 -19.27
N SER A 243 -0.95 17.21 -20.46
CA SER A 243 -1.76 16.28 -21.26
C SER A 243 -0.92 15.48 -22.25
N ILE A 244 -1.45 14.33 -22.64
CA ILE A 244 -0.87 13.43 -23.63
C ILE A 244 -1.90 13.00 -24.68
N THR A 245 -1.42 12.46 -25.80
CA THR A 245 -2.28 11.73 -26.74
C THR A 245 -2.28 10.25 -26.40
N ALA A 246 -3.46 9.72 -26.09
CA ALA A 246 -3.71 8.30 -25.82
C ALA A 246 -4.99 7.89 -26.57
N ASN A 247 -4.87 7.09 -27.64
CA ASN A 247 -6.01 6.86 -28.53
C ASN A 247 -7.07 5.98 -27.86
N GLY A 248 -8.29 6.51 -27.83
CA GLY A 248 -9.38 5.91 -27.06
C GLY A 248 -9.10 5.86 -25.57
N ALA A 249 -8.43 6.86 -25.00
CA ALA A 249 -8.31 7.04 -23.55
C ALA A 249 -9.63 6.73 -22.84
N ARG A 250 -9.62 5.78 -21.91
CA ARG A 250 -10.85 5.21 -21.35
C ARG A 250 -10.84 5.10 -19.84
N SER A 251 -9.66 4.94 -19.25
CA SER A 251 -9.41 4.99 -17.83
C SER A 251 -8.19 5.85 -17.57
N VAL A 252 -8.19 6.50 -16.41
CA VAL A 252 -7.05 7.22 -15.85
C VAL A 252 -7.06 6.98 -14.35
N PHE A 253 -5.89 6.80 -13.76
CA PHE A 253 -5.73 6.68 -12.31
C PHE A 253 -4.55 7.53 -11.87
N ALA A 254 -4.66 8.19 -10.74
CA ALA A 254 -3.59 8.97 -10.13
C ALA A 254 -3.23 8.38 -8.77
N ALA A 255 -1.99 7.91 -8.61
CA ALA A 255 -1.46 7.35 -7.38
C ALA A 255 0.06 7.32 -7.43
N ASP A 256 0.69 7.22 -6.26
CA ASP A 256 2.13 7.02 -6.12
C ASP A 256 2.49 5.56 -6.45
N LEU A 257 3.09 5.32 -7.62
CA LEU A 257 3.36 3.97 -8.10
C LEU A 257 4.73 3.46 -7.64
N GLU A 258 5.65 4.32 -7.22
CA GLU A 258 6.99 3.91 -6.77
C GLU A 258 7.24 4.15 -5.28
N ASN A 259 6.21 4.56 -4.55
CA ASN A 259 6.25 4.86 -3.12
C ASN A 259 7.32 5.92 -2.79
N ASP A 260 7.49 6.91 -3.68
CA ASP A 260 8.44 8.02 -3.48
C ASP A 260 7.77 9.30 -2.91
N GLY A 261 6.45 9.25 -2.74
CA GLY A 261 5.60 10.32 -2.23
C GLY A 261 5.03 11.23 -3.32
N ASP A 262 5.39 11.01 -4.59
CA ASP A 262 4.92 11.80 -5.71
C ASP A 262 3.83 11.04 -6.49
N ILE A 263 2.72 11.71 -6.81
CA ILE A 263 1.58 11.07 -7.47
C ILE A 263 1.80 10.99 -8.98
N ASP A 264 1.71 9.78 -9.53
CA ASP A 264 1.82 9.48 -10.96
C ASP A 264 0.47 9.46 -11.67
N ILE A 265 0.50 9.33 -13.00
CA ILE A 265 -0.71 9.19 -13.81
C ILE A 265 -0.63 7.94 -14.68
N VAL A 266 -1.57 7.02 -14.54
CA VAL A 266 -1.69 5.84 -15.41
C VAL A 266 -2.80 6.02 -16.44
N ALA A 267 -2.47 5.84 -17.71
CA ALA A 267 -3.40 5.99 -18.83
C ALA A 267 -3.75 4.63 -19.46
N GLY A 268 -5.04 4.27 -19.43
CA GLY A 268 -5.60 3.14 -20.19
C GLY A 268 -6.16 3.57 -21.54
N ALA A 269 -5.50 3.17 -22.62
CA ALA A 269 -5.86 3.55 -23.99
C ALA A 269 -6.53 2.38 -24.74
N TYR A 270 -7.86 2.42 -24.85
CA TYR A 270 -8.67 1.35 -25.45
C TYR A 270 -8.29 1.08 -26.91
N THR A 271 -8.04 2.11 -27.72
CA THR A 271 -7.77 1.92 -29.16
C THR A 271 -6.33 1.50 -29.40
N ASP A 272 -5.39 2.09 -28.65
CA ASP A 272 -3.98 1.72 -28.72
C ASP A 272 -3.70 0.35 -28.08
N GLN A 273 -4.60 -0.16 -27.24
CA GLN A 273 -4.43 -1.42 -26.48
C GLN A 273 -3.19 -1.35 -25.60
N THR A 274 -3.01 -0.20 -24.95
CA THR A 274 -1.86 0.07 -24.09
C THR A 274 -2.29 0.61 -22.73
N ILE A 275 -1.49 0.27 -21.72
CA ILE A 275 -1.49 0.91 -20.41
C ILE A 275 -0.11 1.54 -20.24
N ILE A 276 -0.07 2.83 -19.95
CA ILE A 276 1.17 3.61 -19.84
C ILE A 276 1.12 4.37 -18.52
N ALA A 277 2.09 4.13 -17.66
CA ALA A 277 2.35 4.94 -16.49
C ALA A 277 3.14 6.20 -16.89
N HIS A 278 2.80 7.31 -16.29
CA HIS A 278 3.47 8.59 -16.45
C HIS A 278 4.00 8.97 -15.08
N ILE A 279 5.30 8.75 -14.91
CA ILE A 279 6.02 8.86 -13.65
C ILE A 279 6.39 10.32 -13.38
N ASN A 280 5.96 10.84 -12.24
CA ASN A 280 6.18 12.21 -11.79
C ASN A 280 7.67 12.43 -11.42
N ASP A 281 8.13 13.68 -11.45
CA ASP A 281 9.50 14.05 -11.09
C ASP A 281 9.61 14.76 -9.74
N GLY A 282 8.51 14.80 -8.98
CA GLY A 282 8.41 15.40 -7.63
C GLY A 282 8.56 16.91 -7.60
N MET A 283 8.41 17.57 -8.74
CA MET A 283 8.52 19.01 -8.84
C MET A 283 7.13 19.65 -8.69
N ALA A 284 7.07 20.81 -8.03
CA ALA A 284 5.85 21.65 -7.92
C ALA A 284 5.26 22.13 -9.27
N THR A 285 5.83 21.71 -10.39
CA THR A 285 5.21 21.76 -11.71
C THR A 285 5.58 20.43 -12.36
N PRO A 286 4.72 19.41 -12.24
CA PRO A 286 5.07 18.02 -12.52
C PRO A 286 5.60 17.80 -13.94
N GLY A 287 6.75 17.15 -14.02
CA GLY A 287 7.32 16.61 -15.26
C GLY A 287 7.13 15.09 -15.31
N PHE A 288 6.50 14.58 -16.37
CA PHE A 288 6.19 13.16 -16.46
C PHE A 288 7.08 12.38 -17.43
N THR A 289 7.54 11.19 -17.00
CA THR A 289 8.25 10.20 -17.83
C THR A 289 7.35 9.01 -18.15
N ALA A 290 7.15 8.71 -19.43
CA ALA A 290 6.25 7.64 -19.85
C ALA A 290 6.91 6.26 -19.83
N ASN A 291 6.28 5.30 -19.15
CA ASN A 291 6.65 3.89 -19.06
C ASN A 291 5.48 3.00 -19.50
N THR A 292 5.70 2.14 -20.50
CA THR A 292 4.66 1.21 -20.96
C THR A 292 4.54 0.02 -20.01
N ILE A 293 3.39 -0.13 -19.37
CA ILE A 293 3.06 -1.24 -18.46
C ILE A 293 2.61 -2.46 -19.28
N SER A 294 1.67 -2.22 -20.20
CA SER A 294 1.07 -3.28 -21.02
C SER A 294 0.90 -2.78 -22.45
N SER A 295 1.25 -3.62 -23.41
CA SER A 295 0.98 -3.41 -24.84
C SER A 295 0.49 -4.71 -25.47
N THR A 296 -0.56 -5.28 -24.88
CA THR A 296 -1.13 -6.56 -25.29
C THR A 296 -2.22 -6.35 -26.37
N SER A 297 -2.87 -7.43 -26.83
CA SER A 297 -4.10 -7.30 -27.62
C SER A 297 -5.36 -7.15 -26.76
N ALA A 298 -5.20 -6.65 -25.53
CA ALA A 298 -6.28 -6.39 -24.58
C ALA A 298 -6.77 -4.96 -24.73
N TYR A 299 -8.08 -4.76 -24.61
CA TYR A 299 -8.68 -3.44 -24.70
C TYR A 299 -9.01 -2.97 -23.29
N PRO A 300 -8.12 -2.22 -22.61
CA PRO A 300 -8.34 -1.81 -21.23
C PRO A 300 -9.62 -1.00 -21.12
N ILE A 301 -10.46 -1.37 -20.16
CA ILE A 301 -11.73 -0.68 -19.89
C ILE A 301 -11.73 0.02 -18.54
N ASP A 302 -11.00 -0.53 -17.57
CA ASP A 302 -10.91 -0.02 -16.21
C ASP A 302 -9.60 -0.52 -15.58
N LEU A 303 -9.09 0.24 -14.62
CA LEU A 303 -7.85 -0.05 -13.89
C LEU A 303 -8.12 0.14 -12.40
N ALA A 304 -7.57 -0.74 -11.58
CA ALA A 304 -7.56 -0.61 -10.13
C ALA A 304 -6.15 -0.86 -9.60
N PHE A 305 -5.84 -0.31 -8.43
CA PHE A 305 -4.53 -0.43 -7.80
C PHE A 305 -4.64 -0.87 -6.36
N GLY A 306 -3.63 -1.58 -5.88
CA GLY A 306 -3.49 -2.03 -4.49
C GLY A 306 -2.18 -2.77 -4.32
N ASP A 307 -1.66 -2.81 -3.10
CA ASP A 307 -0.49 -3.62 -2.73
C ASP A 307 -0.93 -5.09 -2.56
N ILE A 308 -0.93 -5.85 -3.66
CA ILE A 308 -1.56 -7.17 -3.69
C ILE A 308 -0.67 -8.23 -3.04
N ASP A 309 0.65 -8.07 -3.11
CA ASP A 309 1.62 -9.02 -2.55
C ASP A 309 2.16 -8.62 -1.15
N GLY A 310 1.86 -7.40 -0.69
CA GLY A 310 2.21 -6.88 0.63
C GLY A 310 3.62 -6.31 0.71
N ASP A 311 4.21 -5.91 -0.42
CA ASP A 311 5.57 -5.39 -0.53
C ASP A 311 5.68 -3.86 -0.52
N TYR A 312 4.54 -3.18 -0.31
CA TYR A 312 4.36 -1.74 -0.18
C TYR A 312 4.58 -0.93 -1.46
N ASP A 313 4.51 -1.57 -2.63
CA ASP A 313 4.28 -0.86 -3.89
C ASP A 313 2.92 -1.21 -4.50
N LEU A 314 2.35 -0.26 -5.25
CA LEU A 314 1.00 -0.43 -5.81
C LEU A 314 1.07 -1.28 -7.07
N ASP A 315 0.38 -2.41 -7.06
CA ASP A 315 0.16 -3.23 -8.24
C ASP A 315 -1.00 -2.73 -9.08
N LEU A 316 -1.01 -3.16 -10.34
CA LEU A 316 -2.09 -2.86 -11.26
C LEU A 316 -2.99 -4.07 -11.51
N ILE A 317 -4.29 -3.86 -11.36
CA ILE A 317 -5.36 -4.75 -11.84
C ILE A 317 -5.99 -4.17 -13.11
N GLU A 318 -5.91 -4.90 -14.21
CA GLU A 318 -6.57 -4.57 -15.47
C GLU A 318 -7.87 -5.37 -15.65
N ALA A 319 -8.97 -4.63 -15.81
CA ALA A 319 -10.15 -5.14 -16.50
C ALA A 319 -10.08 -4.77 -17.98
N ALA A 320 -10.19 -5.77 -18.86
CA ALA A 320 -10.12 -5.56 -20.31
C ALA A 320 -11.23 -6.27 -21.06
N TYR A 321 -11.58 -5.73 -22.23
CA TYR A 321 -12.43 -6.44 -23.18
C TYR A 321 -11.59 -7.44 -23.97
N THR A 322 -11.58 -8.69 -23.54
CA THR A 322 -10.85 -9.79 -24.18
C THR A 322 -11.74 -11.03 -24.39
N PRO A 323 -11.40 -11.93 -25.34
CA PRO A 323 -12.19 -13.13 -25.57
C PRO A 323 -12.20 -14.16 -24.42
N ASP A 324 -11.31 -14.01 -23.44
CA ASP A 324 -11.08 -14.91 -22.31
C ASP A 324 -11.76 -14.48 -21.00
N ASP A 325 -12.39 -13.28 -20.94
CA ASP A 325 -13.06 -12.73 -19.75
C ASP A 325 -12.16 -12.75 -18.48
N GLU A 326 -10.86 -12.52 -18.65
CA GLU A 326 -9.87 -12.53 -17.57
C GLU A 326 -9.60 -11.14 -17.00
N VAL A 327 -9.42 -11.10 -15.67
CA VAL A 327 -8.82 -9.99 -14.93
C VAL A 327 -7.32 -10.25 -14.89
N ARG A 328 -6.50 -9.24 -15.18
CA ARG A 328 -5.04 -9.38 -15.15
C ARG A 328 -4.49 -8.58 -13.98
N TRP A 329 -3.53 -9.17 -13.30
CA TRP A 329 -2.72 -8.52 -12.30
C TRP A 329 -1.32 -8.33 -12.88
N TYR A 330 -0.78 -7.14 -12.66
CA TYR A 330 0.56 -6.73 -13.03
C TYR A 330 1.26 -6.32 -11.76
N GLU A 331 2.12 -7.22 -11.30
CA GLU A 331 3.05 -6.97 -10.21
C GLU A 331 3.95 -5.79 -10.53
N ASN A 332 3.96 -4.81 -9.63
CA ASN A 332 4.95 -3.77 -9.59
C ASN A 332 6.14 -4.28 -8.76
N HIS A 333 7.36 -3.90 -9.16
CA HIS A 333 8.58 -4.40 -8.51
C HIS A 333 9.43 -3.20 -8.08
N GLY A 334 8.80 -2.21 -7.43
CA GLY A 334 9.45 -0.97 -7.01
C GLY A 334 9.72 0.03 -8.13
N GLY A 335 8.84 0.10 -9.14
CA GLY A 335 8.79 1.19 -10.12
C GLY A 335 8.98 0.75 -11.58
N PHE A 336 8.22 1.37 -12.48
CA PHE A 336 8.18 1.09 -13.94
C PHE A 336 9.46 1.47 -14.73
N GLN A 337 10.59 1.60 -14.04
CA GLN A 337 11.93 1.52 -14.61
C GLN A 337 12.37 0.04 -14.57
N THR A 338 13.38 -0.37 -15.32
CA THR A 338 13.89 -1.76 -15.28
C THR A 338 14.66 -2.07 -13.98
N HIS A 339 14.00 -1.95 -12.83
CA HIS A 339 14.49 -2.39 -11.52
C HIS A 339 13.90 -3.76 -11.23
N ALA A 340 14.74 -4.63 -10.66
CA ALA A 340 14.37 -6.01 -10.45
C ALA A 340 14.58 -6.30 -8.97
N ASP A 341 13.49 -6.37 -8.22
CA ASP A 341 13.55 -6.43 -6.76
C ASP A 341 13.48 -7.85 -6.23
N THR A 342 13.97 -8.04 -5.01
CA THR A 342 13.86 -9.30 -4.29
C THR A 342 13.99 -9.07 -2.80
N PHE A 343 13.56 -10.03 -1.99
CA PHE A 343 13.84 -9.99 -0.56
C PHE A 343 15.24 -10.51 -0.27
N GLU A 344 15.81 -10.08 0.85
CA GLU A 344 17.04 -10.71 1.34
C GLU A 344 16.92 -12.24 1.42
N ASN A 345 18.04 -12.91 1.18
CA ASN A 345 18.14 -14.37 1.15
C ASN A 345 17.22 -15.06 0.11
N THR A 346 16.65 -14.31 -0.83
CA THR A 346 15.72 -14.79 -1.86
C THR A 346 16.36 -14.61 -3.23
N THR A 347 16.32 -15.66 -4.04
CA THR A 347 16.88 -15.59 -5.39
C THR A 347 15.91 -14.92 -6.34
N LEU A 348 16.39 -13.96 -7.13
CA LEU A 348 15.66 -13.35 -8.23
C LEU A 348 15.94 -14.10 -9.54
N THR A 349 14.90 -14.52 -10.26
CA THR A 349 15.05 -15.20 -11.57
C THR A 349 14.59 -14.29 -12.70
N PHE A 350 15.51 -13.98 -13.62
CA PHE A 350 15.24 -13.25 -14.86
C PHE A 350 14.81 -14.24 -15.95
N SER A 351 13.57 -14.18 -16.43
CA SER A 351 13.08 -15.09 -17.47
C SER A 351 11.94 -14.50 -18.29
N THR A 352 11.70 -15.08 -19.47
CA THR A 352 10.57 -14.69 -20.33
C THR A 352 9.24 -14.97 -19.63
N ALA A 353 9.18 -16.02 -18.80
CA ALA A 353 7.99 -16.38 -18.04
C ALA A 353 7.64 -15.34 -16.97
N ASN A 354 8.65 -14.71 -16.38
CA ASN A 354 8.51 -13.68 -15.35
C ASN A 354 8.44 -12.25 -15.95
N GLY A 355 8.44 -12.10 -17.28
CA GLY A 355 8.39 -10.78 -17.93
C GLY A 355 9.67 -9.93 -17.81
N ASN A 356 10.69 -10.38 -17.08
CA ASN A 356 11.90 -9.62 -16.72
C ASN A 356 13.19 -10.16 -17.39
N VAL A 357 13.09 -10.78 -18.57
CA VAL A 357 14.23 -11.48 -19.21
C VAL A 357 15.38 -10.54 -19.58
N VAL A 358 16.61 -10.94 -19.26
CA VAL A 358 17.82 -10.32 -19.82
C VAL A 358 18.10 -10.92 -21.19
N SER A 359 18.31 -10.08 -22.20
CA SER A 359 18.66 -10.57 -23.54
C SER A 359 19.65 -9.64 -24.23
N ILE A 360 20.43 -10.20 -25.15
CA ILE A 360 21.35 -9.45 -26.00
C ILE A 360 20.95 -9.55 -27.47
N SER A 361 21.33 -8.56 -28.26
CA SER A 361 21.19 -8.60 -29.71
C SER A 361 22.36 -7.91 -30.39
N ASP A 362 22.71 -8.38 -31.58
CA ASP A 362 23.64 -7.73 -32.49
C ASP A 362 23.12 -7.98 -33.90
N SER A 363 22.89 -6.89 -34.66
CA SER A 363 22.25 -6.93 -35.97
C SER A 363 23.00 -7.75 -37.00
N ASP A 364 24.31 -7.86 -36.82
CA ASP A 364 25.18 -8.31 -37.87
C ASP A 364 25.82 -9.67 -37.47
N ALA A 365 25.91 -10.02 -36.17
CA ALA A 365 26.83 -11.08 -35.69
C ALA A 365 26.49 -12.47 -36.23
N GLY A 366 25.23 -12.66 -36.61
CA GLY A 366 24.73 -13.88 -37.22
C GLY A 366 25.02 -15.11 -36.35
N GLY A 367 25.83 -16.03 -36.86
CA GLY A 367 26.23 -17.25 -36.14
C GLY A 367 27.61 -17.19 -35.48
N ALA A 368 28.28 -16.03 -35.47
CA ALA A 368 29.56 -15.85 -34.81
C ALA A 368 29.39 -15.74 -33.28
N ALA A 369 30.50 -15.88 -32.56
CA ALA A 369 30.48 -15.75 -31.11
C ALA A 369 30.57 -14.26 -30.71
N VAL A 370 29.80 -13.88 -29.70
CA VAL A 370 29.92 -12.60 -28.99
C VAL A 370 30.33 -12.90 -27.54
N ARG A 371 30.92 -11.92 -26.86
CA ARG A 371 31.31 -12.02 -25.45
C ARG A 371 30.31 -11.27 -24.58
N VAL A 372 29.95 -11.87 -23.46
CA VAL A 372 29.21 -11.21 -22.37
C VAL A 372 30.03 -11.31 -21.09
N THR A 373 30.09 -10.23 -20.33
CA THR A 373 30.55 -10.22 -18.95
C THR A 373 29.40 -9.78 -18.06
N LEU A 374 29.04 -10.63 -17.11
CA LEU A 374 28.09 -10.29 -16.06
C LEU A 374 28.89 -10.00 -14.79
N THR A 375 28.65 -8.85 -14.17
CA THR A 375 29.25 -8.46 -12.89
C THR A 375 28.15 -8.10 -11.93
N SER A 376 28.08 -8.80 -10.81
CA SER A 376 27.11 -8.54 -9.76
C SER A 376 27.77 -7.86 -8.56
N THR A 377 27.15 -6.81 -8.02
CA THR A 377 27.48 -6.25 -6.71
C THR A 377 26.47 -6.74 -5.68
N ASN A 378 26.95 -7.11 -4.50
CA ASN A 378 26.12 -7.59 -3.39
C ASN A 378 25.30 -8.85 -3.73
N GLY A 379 25.83 -9.71 -4.60
CA GLY A 379 25.30 -11.04 -4.86
C GLY A 379 26.14 -11.81 -5.88
N THR A 380 25.60 -12.94 -6.32
CA THR A 380 26.18 -13.82 -7.32
C THR A 380 25.15 -14.16 -8.38
N VAL A 381 25.60 -14.56 -9.57
CA VAL A 381 24.71 -14.95 -10.68
C VAL A 381 24.96 -16.37 -11.17
N THR A 382 23.88 -17.06 -11.56
CA THR A 382 23.87 -18.43 -12.10
C THR A 382 23.08 -18.47 -13.40
N LEU A 383 23.68 -18.99 -14.47
CA LEU A 383 23.02 -19.14 -15.78
C LEU A 383 22.13 -20.38 -15.82
N SER A 384 21.01 -20.30 -16.54
CA SER A 384 20.06 -21.43 -16.68
C SER A 384 20.60 -22.59 -17.51
N SER A 385 21.57 -22.31 -18.40
CA SER A 385 22.18 -23.29 -19.29
C SER A 385 23.61 -22.89 -19.65
N LEU A 386 24.52 -23.86 -19.66
CA LEU A 386 25.91 -23.67 -20.10
C LEU A 386 26.14 -24.16 -21.54
N THR A 387 25.08 -24.59 -22.23
CA THR A 387 25.19 -25.27 -23.52
C THR A 387 25.67 -24.31 -24.60
N GLY A 388 26.83 -24.60 -25.18
CA GLY A 388 27.38 -23.83 -26.30
C GLY A 388 28.00 -22.50 -25.88
N LEU A 389 28.30 -22.33 -24.59
CA LEU A 389 29.09 -21.23 -24.03
C LEU A 389 30.53 -21.69 -23.73
N THR A 390 31.48 -20.77 -23.84
CA THR A 390 32.87 -20.97 -23.43
C THR A 390 33.25 -19.91 -22.40
N PHE A 391 33.68 -20.30 -21.21
CA PHE A 391 33.98 -19.38 -20.12
C PHE A 391 35.45 -18.94 -20.12
N ASN A 392 35.65 -17.64 -19.89
CA ASN A 392 36.95 -16.99 -19.68
C ASN A 392 37.17 -16.65 -18.20
N VAL A 393 36.08 -16.35 -17.48
CA VAL A 393 36.01 -16.07 -16.04
C VAL A 393 34.70 -16.68 -15.52
N GLY A 394 34.73 -17.24 -14.31
CA GLY A 394 33.59 -17.97 -13.73
C GLY A 394 33.36 -19.34 -14.36
N ASP A 395 32.38 -20.06 -13.84
CA ASP A 395 31.90 -21.34 -14.40
C ASP A 395 30.42 -21.34 -14.77
N GLY A 396 29.74 -20.21 -14.55
CA GLY A 396 28.33 -20.03 -14.84
C GLY A 396 27.41 -20.29 -13.65
N THR A 397 27.95 -20.60 -12.47
CA THR A 397 27.20 -20.89 -11.24
C THR A 397 27.77 -20.11 -10.05
N ASP A 398 26.91 -19.37 -9.35
CA ASP A 398 27.21 -18.59 -8.15
C ASP A 398 28.46 -17.70 -8.29
N ASP A 399 28.61 -17.08 -9.46
CA ASP A 399 29.74 -16.21 -9.77
C ASP A 399 29.38 -14.73 -9.50
N PRO A 400 30.16 -13.96 -8.72
CA PRO A 400 29.99 -12.50 -8.64
C PRO A 400 30.45 -11.80 -9.93
N THR A 401 31.27 -12.49 -10.74
CA THR A 401 31.65 -12.04 -12.07
C THR A 401 31.89 -13.25 -12.96
N MET A 402 31.26 -13.28 -14.13
CA MET A 402 31.53 -14.29 -15.16
C MET A 402 31.72 -13.63 -16.52
N THR A 403 32.59 -14.19 -17.35
CA THR A 403 32.78 -13.79 -18.73
C THR A 403 32.71 -15.02 -19.61
N PHE A 404 31.83 -15.01 -20.60
CA PHE A 404 31.63 -16.14 -21.51
C PHE A 404 31.41 -15.68 -22.95
N GLU A 405 31.71 -16.58 -23.88
CA GLU A 405 31.56 -16.38 -25.32
C GLU A 405 30.64 -17.47 -25.90
N GLY A 406 29.74 -17.07 -26.82
CA GLY A 406 28.76 -17.98 -27.44
C GLY A 406 28.02 -17.30 -28.59
N THR A 407 27.19 -18.04 -29.32
CA THR A 407 26.27 -17.42 -30.28
C THR A 407 25.17 -16.67 -29.53
N ILE A 408 24.59 -15.62 -30.12
CA ILE A 408 23.47 -14.87 -29.52
C ILE A 408 22.34 -15.81 -29.08
N ALA A 409 22.01 -16.81 -29.91
CA ALA A 409 20.97 -17.79 -29.58
C ALA A 409 21.29 -18.62 -28.32
N ASN A 410 22.54 -19.04 -28.14
CA ASN A 410 22.93 -19.81 -26.95
C ASN A 410 23.03 -18.91 -25.72
N ILE A 411 23.49 -17.67 -25.88
CA ILE A 411 23.58 -16.69 -24.79
C ILE A 411 22.19 -16.33 -24.29
N ASN A 412 21.26 -15.95 -25.18
CA ASN A 412 19.89 -15.62 -24.77
C ASN A 412 19.17 -16.84 -24.16
N ALA A 413 19.45 -18.05 -24.63
CA ALA A 413 18.93 -19.27 -24.00
C ALA A 413 19.52 -19.56 -22.60
N ALA A 414 20.67 -18.98 -22.26
CA ALA A 414 21.29 -19.10 -20.94
C ALA A 414 20.89 -17.95 -19.99
N LEU A 415 20.56 -16.78 -20.55
CA LEU A 415 20.05 -15.62 -19.83
C LEU A 415 18.56 -15.75 -19.50
N ASP A 416 17.79 -16.47 -20.33
CA ASP A 416 16.40 -16.84 -20.01
C ASP A 416 16.39 -17.90 -18.90
N GLY A 417 16.11 -17.47 -17.68
CA GLY A 417 16.26 -18.21 -16.43
C GLY A 417 17.55 -17.89 -15.65
N LEU A 418 18.25 -16.77 -15.95
CA LEU A 418 19.37 -16.28 -15.16
C LEU A 418 18.90 -16.03 -13.72
N VAL A 419 19.66 -16.49 -12.75
CA VAL A 419 19.36 -16.31 -11.32
C VAL A 419 20.36 -15.37 -10.70
N PHE A 420 19.89 -14.34 -10.02
CA PHE A 420 20.66 -13.55 -9.06
C PHE A 420 20.36 -14.04 -7.64
N THR A 421 21.42 -14.31 -6.89
CA THR A 421 21.36 -14.67 -5.47
C THR A 421 21.99 -13.51 -4.69
N PRO A 422 21.22 -12.76 -3.88
CA PRO A 422 21.77 -11.75 -3.00
C PRO A 422 22.89 -12.31 -2.12
N THR A 423 23.84 -11.46 -1.74
CA THR A 423 24.73 -11.80 -0.63
C THR A 423 23.88 -12.10 0.58
N ASN A 424 24.20 -13.16 1.31
CA ASN A 424 23.45 -13.56 2.50
C ASN A 424 23.29 -12.34 3.41
N ASP A 425 22.04 -12.06 3.76
CA ASP A 425 21.65 -11.01 4.69
C ASP A 425 22.01 -9.57 4.24
N PHE A 426 22.09 -9.35 2.93
CA PHE A 426 22.23 -8.01 2.36
C PHE A 426 20.86 -7.42 2.06
N THR A 427 20.65 -6.16 2.46
CA THR A 427 19.56 -5.32 1.98
C THR A 427 20.11 -4.02 1.39
N GLY A 428 19.28 -3.36 0.58
CA GLY A 428 19.62 -2.18 -0.18
C GLY A 428 19.98 -2.52 -1.63
N THR A 429 20.71 -1.63 -2.28
CA THR A 429 20.89 -1.71 -3.74
C THR A 429 22.01 -2.67 -4.13
N ALA A 430 21.66 -3.72 -4.88
CA ALA A 430 22.54 -4.54 -5.67
C ALA A 430 22.52 -4.09 -7.14
N ASN A 431 23.50 -4.52 -7.94
CA ASN A 431 23.56 -4.22 -9.36
C ASN A 431 24.00 -5.45 -10.13
N LEU A 432 23.42 -5.67 -11.29
CA LEU A 432 23.89 -6.59 -12.32
C LEU A 432 24.33 -5.78 -13.53
N GLN A 433 25.64 -5.58 -13.67
CA GLN A 433 26.23 -4.97 -14.85
C GLN A 433 26.44 -6.02 -15.95
N ILE A 434 25.98 -5.71 -17.16
CA ILE A 434 26.09 -6.55 -18.35
C ILE A 434 26.93 -5.83 -19.39
N ASP A 435 28.16 -6.29 -19.61
CA ASP A 435 29.01 -5.80 -20.68
C ASP A 435 28.99 -6.77 -21.87
N THR A 436 28.66 -6.27 -23.05
CA THR A 436 28.67 -7.06 -24.29
C THR A 436 29.79 -6.63 -25.22
N ASN A 437 30.32 -7.56 -26.04
CA ASN A 437 31.31 -7.25 -27.05
C ASN A 437 31.18 -8.18 -28.26
N ASP A 438 31.09 -7.61 -29.46
CA ASP A 438 30.92 -8.36 -30.72
C ASP A 438 32.20 -9.08 -31.18
N LEU A 439 33.34 -8.88 -30.51
CA LEU A 439 34.67 -9.37 -30.87
C LEU A 439 35.13 -8.97 -32.28
N GLY A 440 34.55 -7.90 -32.82
CA GLY A 440 34.76 -7.41 -34.18
C GLY A 440 34.13 -8.31 -35.24
N ASN A 441 33.26 -9.22 -34.83
CA ASN A 441 32.60 -10.15 -35.71
C ASN A 441 31.41 -9.49 -36.40
N THR A 442 31.59 -8.40 -37.19
CA THR A 442 30.52 -7.87 -38.08
C THR A 442 30.68 -6.69 -39.04
N GLY A 443 31.84 -6.05 -39.19
CA GLY A 443 31.91 -4.95 -40.16
C GLY A 443 33.28 -4.32 -40.32
N SER A 444 33.34 -3.19 -41.03
CA SER A 444 34.50 -2.30 -40.99
C SER A 444 34.40 -1.43 -39.73
N GLY A 445 35.13 -1.77 -38.68
CA GLY A 445 35.06 -1.01 -37.42
C GLY A 445 35.91 -1.57 -36.29
N GLY A 446 36.24 -2.87 -36.33
CA GLY A 446 36.83 -3.54 -35.18
C GLY A 446 35.74 -3.93 -34.19
N ALA A 447 36.12 -4.31 -32.96
CA ALA A 447 35.17 -4.72 -31.94
C ALA A 447 34.41 -3.53 -31.34
N GLN A 448 33.11 -3.68 -31.18
CA GLN A 448 32.22 -2.77 -30.46
C GLN A 448 31.76 -3.41 -29.14
N SER A 449 31.35 -2.55 -28.20
CA SER A 449 30.90 -2.96 -26.89
C SER A 449 29.76 -2.08 -26.42
N ASP A 450 28.88 -2.67 -25.62
CA ASP A 450 27.81 -1.98 -24.90
C ASP A 450 27.86 -2.37 -23.42
N SER A 451 27.29 -1.54 -22.56
CA SER A 451 27.28 -1.75 -21.10
C SER A 451 25.96 -1.26 -20.51
N ASP A 452 25.26 -2.19 -19.89
CA ASP A 452 23.97 -1.97 -19.23
C ASP A 452 24.08 -2.31 -17.75
N ILE A 453 23.26 -1.67 -16.92
CA ILE A 453 23.17 -1.96 -15.49
C ILE A 453 21.69 -2.19 -15.15
N ILE A 454 21.42 -3.33 -14.54
CA ILE A 454 20.15 -3.60 -13.87
C ILE A 454 20.40 -3.36 -12.38
N THR A 455 19.69 -2.38 -11.83
CA THR A 455 19.68 -2.13 -10.40
C THR A 455 18.68 -3.10 -9.76
N ILE A 456 19.05 -3.69 -8.63
CA ILE A 456 18.25 -4.68 -7.91
C ILE A 456 18.06 -4.17 -6.48
N ALA A 457 16.85 -3.83 -6.04
CA ALA A 457 16.63 -3.55 -4.64
C ALA A 457 16.47 -4.88 -3.89
N VAL A 458 17.28 -5.06 -2.84
CA VAL A 458 17.13 -6.18 -1.92
C VAL A 458 16.41 -5.67 -0.68
N LYS A 459 15.09 -5.89 -0.60
CA LYS A 459 14.22 -5.41 0.48
C LYS A 459 14.43 -6.26 1.75
N PRO A 460 14.36 -5.67 2.96
CA PRO A 460 14.29 -6.45 4.21
C PRO A 460 13.01 -7.31 4.23
N ARG A 461 12.95 -8.30 5.11
CA ARG A 461 11.72 -9.07 5.30
C ARG A 461 10.75 -8.30 6.20
N SER A 462 9.49 -8.24 5.77
CA SER A 462 8.40 -7.61 6.53
C SER A 462 7.35 -8.64 6.94
N VAL A 463 6.64 -8.35 8.03
CA VAL A 463 5.45 -9.08 8.46
C VAL A 463 4.44 -8.11 9.07
N THR A 464 3.16 -8.32 8.76
CA THR A 464 2.07 -7.47 9.25
C THR A 464 1.33 -8.14 10.39
N VAL A 465 1.13 -7.42 11.50
CA VAL A 465 0.28 -7.81 12.62
C VAL A 465 -1.15 -7.41 12.30
N ASP A 466 -2.08 -8.38 12.30
CA ASP A 466 -3.48 -8.19 11.89
C ASP A 466 -4.51 -8.53 13.00
N THR A 467 -4.02 -8.90 14.20
CA THR A 467 -4.85 -9.29 15.34
C THR A 467 -4.27 -8.81 16.67
N THR A 468 -5.12 -8.30 17.56
CA THR A 468 -4.71 -7.99 18.95
C THR A 468 -4.57 -9.24 19.81
N VAL A 469 -5.14 -10.37 19.37
CA VAL A 469 -5.16 -11.62 20.13
C VAL A 469 -3.84 -12.37 19.95
N ALA A 470 -3.02 -12.41 21.00
CA ALA A 470 -1.74 -13.13 21.00
C ALA A 470 -1.86 -14.52 21.66
N TYR A 471 -2.00 -15.57 20.83
CA TYR A 471 -1.91 -16.96 21.29
C TYR A 471 -0.47 -17.34 21.66
N ASN A 472 -0.27 -18.49 22.31
CA ASN A 472 1.07 -19.02 22.59
C ASN A 472 1.40 -20.19 21.65
N SER A 473 2.69 -20.55 21.56
CA SER A 473 3.21 -21.59 20.65
C SER A 473 2.69 -23.02 20.85
N THR A 474 1.81 -23.26 21.83
CA THR A 474 1.13 -24.54 21.99
C THR A 474 -0.31 -24.54 21.46
N ASP A 475 -0.81 -23.40 21.01
CA ASP A 475 -2.11 -23.24 20.36
C ASP A 475 -2.01 -23.57 18.86
N VAL A 476 -3.07 -24.15 18.29
CA VAL A 476 -3.14 -24.47 16.85
C VAL A 476 -3.34 -23.24 15.97
N ARG A 477 -3.77 -22.15 16.58
CA ARG A 477 -3.82 -20.81 15.98
C ARG A 477 -2.45 -20.16 15.88
N TYR A 478 -1.45 -20.69 16.58
CA TYR A 478 -0.09 -20.18 16.46
C TYR A 478 0.55 -20.64 15.14
N GLY A 479 1.01 -19.69 14.33
CA GLY A 479 1.68 -19.91 13.06
C GLY A 479 3.09 -20.48 13.17
N ASP A 480 3.68 -20.80 12.01
CA ASP A 480 5.05 -21.30 11.90
C ASP A 480 6.08 -20.17 11.98
N THR A 481 6.46 -19.81 13.20
CA THR A 481 7.43 -18.74 13.47
C THR A 481 8.90 -19.13 13.25
N SER A 482 9.19 -20.16 12.46
CA SER A 482 10.58 -20.55 12.16
C SER A 482 11.34 -19.56 11.27
N SER A 483 10.61 -18.67 10.60
CA SER A 483 11.08 -17.45 9.91
C SER A 483 9.83 -16.64 9.51
N ILE A 484 10.01 -15.39 9.09
CA ILE A 484 8.93 -14.57 8.52
C ILE A 484 8.27 -15.28 7.32
N SER A 485 9.06 -15.81 6.39
CA SER A 485 8.51 -16.53 5.23
C SER A 485 7.72 -17.78 5.61
N ALA A 486 8.15 -18.51 6.64
CA ALA A 486 7.41 -19.67 7.14
C ALA A 486 6.09 -19.26 7.80
N LEU A 487 6.09 -18.12 8.51
CA LEU A 487 4.91 -17.59 9.17
C LEU A 487 3.88 -17.13 8.13
N LEU A 488 4.31 -16.39 7.10
CA LEU A 488 3.44 -15.96 6.01
C LEU A 488 2.83 -17.15 5.26
N ALA A 489 3.61 -18.22 5.05
CA ALA A 489 3.12 -19.45 4.43
C ALA A 489 2.20 -20.30 5.34
N ASN A 490 2.24 -20.10 6.66
CA ASN A 490 1.44 -20.83 7.62
C ASN A 490 1.15 -19.99 8.88
N ARG A 491 0.13 -19.12 8.75
CA ARG A 491 -0.36 -18.20 9.78
C ARG A 491 -1.26 -18.86 10.84
N GLY A 492 -1.11 -20.17 11.04
CA GLY A 492 -1.95 -20.92 11.97
C GLY A 492 -3.40 -21.12 11.48
N SER A 493 -4.24 -21.72 12.34
CA SER A 493 -5.61 -22.10 11.95
C SER A 493 -6.62 -20.95 11.86
N ASP A 494 -6.32 -19.82 12.49
CA ASP A 494 -7.08 -18.57 12.40
C ASP A 494 -6.60 -17.66 11.27
N ARG A 495 -5.45 -17.96 10.65
CA ARG A 495 -4.88 -17.23 9.52
C ARG A 495 -4.56 -15.76 9.83
N ARG A 496 -4.25 -15.49 11.09
CA ARG A 496 -3.96 -14.15 11.60
C ARG A 496 -2.60 -14.14 12.26
N ILE A 497 -1.89 -13.01 12.20
CA ILE A 497 -0.56 -12.83 12.78
C ILE A 497 -0.62 -11.86 13.95
N SER A 498 -0.30 -12.35 15.14
CA SER A 498 -0.15 -11.53 16.34
C SER A 498 1.26 -10.93 16.46
N ILE A 499 1.40 -9.86 17.26
CA ILE A 499 2.71 -9.26 17.57
C ILE A 499 3.69 -10.28 18.18
N ARG A 500 3.20 -11.31 18.87
CA ARG A 500 4.06 -12.38 19.38
C ARG A 500 4.66 -13.19 18.23
N GLU A 501 3.84 -13.59 17.28
CA GLU A 501 4.28 -14.38 16.13
C GLU A 501 5.23 -13.59 15.26
N ALA A 502 4.91 -12.32 15.02
CA ALA A 502 5.78 -11.40 14.30
C ALA A 502 7.16 -11.29 14.97
N ILE A 503 7.22 -11.05 16.29
CA ILE A 503 8.51 -10.96 17.01
C ILE A 503 9.25 -12.30 17.00
N ASP A 504 8.56 -13.44 17.23
CA ASP A 504 9.20 -14.75 17.19
C ASP A 504 9.72 -15.10 15.78
N ALA A 505 8.98 -14.75 14.74
CA ALA A 505 9.38 -14.98 13.35
C ALA A 505 10.54 -14.09 12.95
N ALA A 506 10.52 -12.79 13.30
CA ALA A 506 11.65 -11.89 13.11
C ALA A 506 12.89 -12.44 13.83
N ASN A 507 12.77 -12.83 15.11
CA ASN A 507 13.82 -13.45 15.93
C ASN A 507 14.39 -14.80 15.42
N ASN A 508 13.73 -15.42 14.44
CA ASN A 508 14.17 -16.69 13.84
C ASN A 508 14.50 -16.52 12.35
N THR A 509 14.25 -15.34 11.78
CA THR A 509 14.68 -15.01 10.43
C THR A 509 16.18 -14.72 10.50
N ALA A 510 16.92 -15.20 9.50
CA ALA A 510 18.36 -15.01 9.52
C ALA A 510 18.66 -13.59 9.03
N ASN A 511 18.91 -12.66 9.97
CA ASN A 511 19.08 -11.26 9.60
C ASN A 511 20.54 -10.85 9.51
N GLY A 512 20.78 -9.82 8.72
CA GLY A 512 22.10 -9.30 8.39
C GLY A 512 22.44 -8.04 9.13
N ALA A 513 22.84 -7.03 8.37
CA ALA A 513 23.06 -5.69 8.92
C ALA A 513 21.77 -4.86 9.02
N ALA A 514 20.69 -5.29 8.37
CA ALA A 514 19.40 -4.60 8.38
C ALA A 514 18.41 -5.30 9.29
N ALA A 515 17.46 -4.51 9.77
CA ALA A 515 16.40 -4.96 10.65
C ALA A 515 15.23 -5.50 9.84
N ASP A 516 14.62 -6.60 10.30
CA ASP A 516 13.30 -7.02 9.83
C ASP A 516 12.25 -5.97 10.19
N GLU A 517 11.16 -5.97 9.44
CA GLU A 517 10.07 -5.02 9.62
C GLU A 517 8.81 -5.71 10.16
N ILE A 518 8.24 -5.14 11.21
CA ILE A 518 6.96 -5.55 11.80
C ILE A 518 6.01 -4.38 11.69
N HIS A 519 5.01 -4.53 10.83
CA HIS A 519 3.96 -3.56 10.56
C HIS A 519 2.65 -3.99 11.22
N PHE A 520 1.64 -3.12 11.17
CA PHE A 520 0.32 -3.31 11.77
C PHE A 520 -0.76 -2.93 10.76
N ASN A 521 -1.75 -3.81 10.60
CA ASN A 521 -2.97 -3.58 9.84
C ASN A 521 -4.11 -4.40 10.45
N ILE A 522 -4.61 -3.95 11.60
CA ILE A 522 -5.61 -4.65 12.40
C ILE A 522 -6.98 -4.07 12.05
N ALA A 523 -7.90 -4.95 11.66
CA ALA A 523 -9.26 -4.55 11.31
C ALA A 523 -10.04 -3.97 12.50
N THR A 524 -11.00 -3.09 12.23
CA THR A 524 -11.98 -2.56 13.20
C THR A 524 -12.92 -3.65 13.74
N SER A 525 -13.05 -4.78 13.04
CA SER A 525 -13.76 -5.98 13.51
C SER A 525 -12.98 -6.78 14.56
N ASP A 526 -11.70 -6.47 14.80
CA ASP A 526 -10.90 -7.21 15.77
C ASP A 526 -11.41 -7.00 17.20
N PRO A 527 -11.43 -8.05 18.06
CA PRO A 527 -11.96 -7.93 19.43
C PRO A 527 -11.28 -6.90 20.33
N GLY A 528 -10.06 -6.46 19.97
CA GLY A 528 -9.33 -5.42 20.69
C GLY A 528 -9.59 -3.99 20.18
N HIS A 529 -10.39 -3.82 19.12
CA HIS A 529 -10.81 -2.50 18.64
C HIS A 529 -11.70 -1.79 19.68
N VAL A 530 -11.41 -0.51 19.91
CA VAL A 530 -12.14 0.37 20.82
C VAL A 530 -12.48 1.64 20.08
N ASP A 531 -13.79 1.89 19.96
CA ASP A 531 -14.39 3.15 19.53
C ASP A 531 -15.08 3.77 20.77
N PRO A 532 -14.50 4.82 21.37
CA PRO A 532 -15.00 5.44 22.60
C PRO A 532 -16.37 6.11 22.47
N ASP A 533 -16.69 6.68 21.31
CA ASP A 533 -17.91 7.46 21.12
C ASP A 533 -18.95 6.79 20.21
N ALA A 534 -18.60 5.61 19.67
CA ALA A 534 -19.40 4.80 18.75
C ALA A 534 -19.68 5.51 17.42
N THR A 535 -18.75 6.37 16.98
CA THR A 535 -18.78 7.09 15.70
C THR A 535 -17.58 6.63 14.86
N PRO A 536 -17.76 5.64 13.98
CA PRO A 536 -16.68 5.12 13.16
C PRO A 536 -15.99 6.22 12.33
N GLY A 537 -14.67 6.11 12.14
CA GLY A 537 -13.90 6.98 11.23
C GLY A 537 -13.66 8.42 11.73
N ASN A 538 -14.11 8.77 12.94
CA ASN A 538 -13.89 10.10 13.54
C ASN A 538 -12.41 10.35 13.97
N GLY A 539 -11.55 9.33 13.87
CA GLY A 539 -10.13 9.36 14.24
C GLY A 539 -9.84 9.21 15.74
N ASP A 540 -10.79 8.75 16.56
CA ASP A 540 -10.59 8.45 17.99
C ASP A 540 -10.50 6.95 18.32
N GLU A 541 -10.57 6.11 17.29
CA GLU A 541 -10.46 4.65 17.33
C GLU A 541 -9.04 4.19 17.67
N PHE A 542 -8.95 3.08 18.42
CA PHE A 542 -7.66 2.46 18.74
C PHE A 542 -7.81 0.97 19.04
N TRP A 543 -6.68 0.25 19.08
CA TRP A 543 -6.62 -1.19 19.32
C TRP A 543 -5.82 -1.49 20.57
N VAL A 544 -6.46 -2.19 21.51
CA VAL A 544 -5.83 -2.61 22.78
C VAL A 544 -5.42 -4.08 22.68
N MET A 545 -4.12 -4.32 22.82
CA MET A 545 -3.53 -5.65 22.92
C MET A 545 -3.19 -5.97 24.37
N GLN A 546 -3.74 -7.07 24.88
CA GLN A 546 -3.45 -7.57 26.22
C GLN A 546 -2.79 -8.96 26.14
N PRO A 547 -1.44 -9.04 26.10
CA PRO A 547 -0.74 -10.31 26.07
C PRO A 547 -1.02 -11.14 27.32
N THR A 548 -1.46 -12.38 27.14
CA THR A 548 -1.73 -13.33 28.25
C THR A 548 -0.47 -13.96 28.84
N SER A 549 0.69 -13.69 28.25
CA SER A 549 2.03 -14.09 28.70
C SER A 549 3.09 -13.11 28.17
N ASP A 550 4.30 -13.18 28.72
CA ASP A 550 5.43 -12.32 28.31
C ASP A 550 5.61 -12.32 26.80
N LEU A 551 5.76 -11.14 26.18
CA LEU A 551 6.16 -11.07 24.77
C LEU A 551 7.58 -11.65 24.59
N PRO A 552 7.89 -12.23 23.42
CA PRO A 552 9.22 -12.73 23.17
C PRO A 552 10.25 -11.60 23.28
N HIS A 553 11.44 -11.93 23.77
CA HIS A 553 12.51 -10.95 23.82
C HIS A 553 13.08 -10.76 22.42
N ILE A 554 13.31 -9.51 22.03
CA ILE A 554 13.93 -9.16 20.76
C ILE A 554 15.43 -9.46 20.87
N ASN A 555 15.95 -10.32 20.00
CA ASN A 555 17.34 -10.78 20.05
C ASN A 555 18.15 -10.43 18.80
N GLU A 556 17.50 -9.85 17.79
CA GLU A 556 18.09 -9.28 16.59
C GLU A 556 17.46 -7.95 16.19
N ALA A 557 18.07 -7.27 15.22
CA ALA A 557 17.62 -5.96 14.78
C ALA A 557 16.21 -6.07 14.16
N VAL A 558 15.30 -5.20 14.61
CA VAL A 558 13.90 -5.18 14.14
C VAL A 558 13.37 -3.74 14.16
N ILE A 559 12.58 -3.38 13.17
CA ILE A 559 11.77 -2.18 13.11
C ILE A 559 10.34 -2.60 13.43
N ILE A 560 9.81 -2.14 14.56
CA ILE A 560 8.40 -2.30 14.92
C ILE A 560 7.74 -0.97 14.65
N ASP A 561 6.97 -0.89 13.58
CA ASP A 561 6.35 0.34 13.11
C ASP A 561 4.82 0.24 13.16
N ALA A 562 4.25 0.71 14.27
CA ALA A 562 2.80 0.82 14.41
C ALA A 562 2.22 2.07 13.74
N THR A 563 3.03 2.88 13.06
CA THR A 563 2.52 4.01 12.25
C THR A 563 1.85 3.56 10.95
N THR A 564 2.05 2.29 10.55
CA THR A 564 1.36 1.69 9.39
C THR A 564 -0.10 1.36 9.68
N GLN A 565 -0.53 1.34 10.94
CA GLN A 565 -1.91 1.05 11.31
C GLN A 565 -2.83 2.16 10.78
N ALA A 566 -3.90 1.78 10.08
CA ALA A 566 -4.94 2.70 9.66
C ALA A 566 -5.50 3.51 10.85
N GLY A 567 -5.70 4.81 10.65
CA GLY A 567 -6.11 5.75 11.71
C GLY A 567 -4.95 6.37 12.50
N PHE A 568 -3.70 5.92 12.30
CA PHE A 568 -2.56 6.56 12.94
C PHE A 568 -2.44 8.04 12.53
N THR A 569 -2.38 8.91 13.53
CA THR A 569 -2.08 10.33 13.33
C THR A 569 -0.76 10.66 13.99
N VAL A 570 0.04 11.52 13.36
CA VAL A 570 1.34 11.96 13.88
C VAL A 570 1.23 12.45 15.33
N GLY A 571 1.85 11.70 16.24
CA GLY A 571 1.85 12.02 17.67
C GLY A 571 0.68 11.46 18.47
N SER A 572 -0.19 10.64 17.86
CA SER A 572 -1.30 9.92 18.50
C SER A 572 -1.25 8.43 18.12
N PRO A 573 -0.50 7.61 18.88
CA PRO A 573 -0.51 6.15 18.75
C PRO A 573 -1.92 5.55 18.83
N VAL A 574 -2.27 4.70 17.86
CA VAL A 574 -3.55 3.97 17.84
C VAL A 574 -3.42 2.50 18.24
N ILE A 575 -2.19 2.00 18.43
CA ILE A 575 -1.95 0.65 18.96
C ILE A 575 -1.46 0.75 20.41
N GLU A 576 -2.21 0.13 21.32
CA GLU A 576 -1.87 0.04 22.73
C GLU A 576 -1.45 -1.38 23.13
N LEU A 577 -0.27 -1.50 23.71
CA LEU A 577 0.19 -2.68 24.43
C LEU A 577 -0.10 -2.47 25.92
N ASP A 578 -1.13 -3.15 26.44
CA ASP A 578 -1.57 -3.07 27.82
C ASP A 578 -1.16 -4.31 28.64
N GLY A 579 -0.37 -4.08 29.69
CA GLY A 579 0.11 -5.09 30.62
C GLY A 579 -0.86 -5.49 31.75
N THR A 580 -2.08 -4.94 31.83
CA THR A 580 -3.00 -5.09 32.98
C THR A 580 -3.33 -6.55 33.33
N ASP A 581 -3.53 -7.39 32.32
CA ASP A 581 -3.86 -8.82 32.50
C ASP A 581 -2.63 -9.74 32.57
N SER A 582 -1.42 -9.17 32.46
CA SER A 582 -0.19 -9.93 32.64
C SER A 582 -0.03 -10.29 34.13
N SER A 583 -0.21 -11.57 34.45
CA SER A 583 0.06 -12.08 35.82
C SER A 583 1.56 -12.05 36.19
N PHE A 584 2.38 -11.36 35.39
CA PHE A 584 3.83 -11.37 35.40
C PHE A 584 4.35 -9.93 35.44
N LEU A 585 5.34 -9.68 36.30
CA LEU A 585 5.96 -8.37 36.45
C LEU A 585 7.07 -8.24 35.39
N ASN A 586 6.72 -8.07 34.11
CA ASN A 586 7.68 -7.98 33.00
C ASN A 586 7.52 -6.69 32.19
N ASP A 587 8.50 -6.41 31.35
CA ASP A 587 8.53 -5.22 30.49
C ASP A 587 7.68 -5.46 29.24
N GLY A 588 7.14 -4.39 28.63
CA GLY A 588 6.37 -4.50 27.38
C GLY A 588 7.20 -5.09 26.26
N LEU A 589 8.31 -4.43 25.90
CA LEU A 589 9.35 -5.01 25.05
C LEU A 589 10.70 -5.06 25.76
N THR A 590 11.44 -6.15 25.52
CA THR A 590 12.80 -6.33 26.04
C THR A 590 13.76 -6.62 24.90
N PHE A 591 14.75 -5.73 24.74
CA PHE A 591 15.81 -5.86 23.74
C PHE A 591 17.01 -6.52 24.42
N LEU A 592 17.54 -7.59 23.84
CA LEU A 592 18.71 -8.30 24.33
C LEU A 592 19.98 -7.85 23.62
N VAL A 593 21.13 -8.22 24.17
CA VAL A 593 22.40 -8.05 23.44
C VAL A 593 22.32 -8.85 22.14
N GLY A 594 22.45 -8.18 20.99
CA GLY A 594 22.24 -8.75 19.66
C GLY A 594 21.21 -7.99 18.83
N SER A 595 20.27 -7.31 19.48
CA SER A 595 19.29 -6.45 18.81
C SER A 595 19.74 -5.00 18.72
N ASP A 596 20.98 -4.79 18.24
CA ASP A 596 21.50 -3.43 18.02
C ASP A 596 20.87 -2.85 16.75
N GLY A 597 20.51 -1.56 16.75
CA GLY A 597 19.91 -0.91 15.57
C GLY A 597 18.40 -1.08 15.43
N SER A 598 17.71 -1.67 16.41
CA SER A 598 16.25 -1.81 16.38
C SER A 598 15.53 -0.47 16.54
N THR A 599 14.33 -0.37 15.97
CA THR A 599 13.47 0.81 16.04
C THR A 599 12.08 0.44 16.53
N VAL A 600 11.47 1.29 17.36
CA VAL A 600 10.05 1.16 17.77
C VAL A 600 9.36 2.50 17.59
N ARG A 601 8.23 2.50 16.87
CA ARG A 601 7.41 3.69 16.60
C ARG A 601 5.92 3.42 16.71
N GLY A 602 5.17 4.46 17.08
CA GLY A 602 3.71 4.48 17.01
C GLY A 602 2.97 3.62 18.05
N LEU A 603 3.65 3.13 19.09
CA LEU A 603 3.03 2.29 20.13
C LEU A 603 2.73 3.06 21.41
N SER A 604 1.67 2.64 22.10
CA SER A 604 1.35 3.03 23.48
C SER A 604 1.66 1.89 24.46
N PHE A 605 2.35 2.18 25.56
CA PHE A 605 2.75 1.20 26.59
C PHE A 605 2.16 1.55 27.95
N THR A 606 1.23 0.72 28.42
CA THR A 606 0.51 0.90 29.69
C THR A 606 0.62 -0.33 30.58
N SER A 607 0.59 -0.13 31.90
CA SER A 607 0.53 -1.21 32.89
C SER A 607 1.68 -2.24 32.90
N TRP A 608 2.83 -1.95 32.28
CA TRP A 608 4.02 -2.83 32.28
C TRP A 608 4.96 -2.57 33.45
N MET A 609 5.90 -3.49 33.75
CA MET A 609 7.01 -3.19 34.66
C MET A 609 7.77 -1.97 34.16
N ASN A 610 8.41 -2.08 32.99
CA ASN A 610 8.82 -0.94 32.19
C ASN A 610 8.10 -1.03 30.86
N GLY A 611 7.73 0.09 30.24
CA GLY A 611 7.16 0.04 28.90
C GLY A 611 8.13 -0.64 27.93
N ILE A 612 9.38 -0.17 27.92
CA ILE A 612 10.48 -0.82 27.18
C ILE A 612 11.75 -0.94 28.05
N ARG A 613 12.45 -2.07 27.92
CA ARG A 613 13.81 -2.29 28.44
C ARG A 613 14.81 -2.53 27.31
N ILE A 614 15.85 -1.69 27.24
CA ILE A 614 16.86 -1.70 26.18
C ILE A 614 18.20 -2.19 26.74
N ASN A 615 18.61 -3.42 26.42
CA ASN A 615 19.94 -3.96 26.77
C ASN A 615 20.95 -3.96 25.61
N SER A 616 20.54 -3.53 24.42
CA SER A 616 21.36 -3.37 23.21
C SER A 616 21.73 -1.91 22.92
N ASP A 617 22.56 -1.71 21.90
CA ASP A 617 23.09 -0.42 21.49
C ASP A 617 22.45 0.10 20.18
N ASN A 618 22.61 1.40 19.89
CA ASN A 618 22.19 2.03 18.63
C ASN A 618 20.69 1.92 18.28
N ASN A 619 19.81 1.74 19.25
CA ASN A 619 18.36 1.65 18.99
C ASN A 619 17.69 3.03 18.90
N THR A 620 16.54 3.09 18.23
CA THR A 620 15.71 4.30 18.13
C THR A 620 14.31 4.04 18.70
N ILE A 621 13.90 4.84 19.69
CA ILE A 621 12.53 4.82 20.23
C ILE A 621 11.91 6.18 19.96
N ALA A 622 10.91 6.25 19.08
CA ALA A 622 10.38 7.52 18.57
C ALA A 622 8.86 7.48 18.37
N GLY A 623 8.15 8.57 18.67
CA GLY A 623 6.71 8.65 18.41
C GLY A 623 5.83 7.72 19.26
N ASN A 624 6.30 7.26 20.42
CA ASN A 624 5.57 6.33 21.29
C ASN A 624 5.03 7.00 22.55
N TYR A 625 4.01 6.39 23.15
CA TYR A 625 3.46 6.74 24.45
C TYR A 625 3.91 5.76 25.53
N PHE A 626 4.31 6.29 26.69
CA PHE A 626 4.67 5.51 27.86
C PHE A 626 3.92 6.05 29.07
N GLY A 627 3.07 5.21 29.66
CA GLY A 627 2.22 5.59 30.77
C GLY A 627 1.03 6.50 30.36
N VAL A 628 0.73 6.50 29.06
CA VAL A 628 -0.41 7.17 28.45
C VAL A 628 -0.99 6.16 27.47
N ASN A 629 -2.30 5.94 27.51
CA ASN A 629 -3.00 4.97 26.68
C ASN A 629 -3.29 5.54 25.27
N ALA A 630 -3.78 4.73 24.33
CA ALA A 630 -4.00 5.20 22.95
C ALA A 630 -5.06 6.31 22.84
N ALA A 631 -6.06 6.31 23.72
CA ALA A 631 -7.03 7.41 23.89
C ALA A 631 -6.43 8.71 24.45
N GLY A 632 -5.11 8.77 24.66
CA GLY A 632 -4.42 9.91 25.24
C GLY A 632 -4.70 10.12 26.72
N ALA A 633 -5.19 9.11 27.44
CA ALA A 633 -5.49 9.16 28.88
C ALA A 633 -4.33 8.61 29.74
N ALA A 634 -4.25 9.08 30.99
CA ALA A 634 -3.19 8.69 31.92
C ALA A 634 -3.38 7.24 32.43
N GLU A 635 -2.42 6.36 32.13
CA GLU A 635 -2.43 4.96 32.57
C GLU A 635 -1.03 4.45 32.89
N ALA A 636 -0.73 4.25 34.17
CA ALA A 636 0.64 4.16 34.68
C ALA A 636 1.35 2.83 34.39
N ASN A 637 2.60 2.92 33.94
CA ASN A 637 3.55 1.81 34.08
C ASN A 637 3.96 1.60 35.55
N LEU A 638 4.24 0.36 35.95
CA LEU A 638 4.51 -0.06 37.33
C LEU A 638 5.86 0.42 37.86
N THR A 639 6.86 0.61 36.99
CA THR A 639 8.15 1.21 37.34
C THR A 639 8.50 2.34 36.40
N ASP A 640 9.52 2.19 35.54
CA ASP A 640 9.98 3.26 34.65
C ASP A 640 9.25 3.21 33.30
N GLY A 641 9.09 4.34 32.60
CA GLY A 641 8.53 4.33 31.24
C GLY A 641 9.49 3.61 30.28
N ILE A 642 10.74 4.06 30.28
CA ILE A 642 11.83 3.47 29.48
C ILE A 642 13.04 3.19 30.39
N ARG A 643 13.56 1.96 30.32
CA ARG A 643 14.80 1.57 31.00
C ARG A 643 15.91 1.27 29.99
N ILE A 644 17.01 2.03 30.05
CA ILE A 644 18.15 1.91 29.14
C ILE A 644 19.36 1.38 29.89
N ASN A 645 19.78 0.17 29.54
CA ASN A 645 21.01 -0.45 30.03
C ASN A 645 22.14 -0.39 28.98
N GLY A 646 21.78 -0.40 27.69
CA GLY A 646 22.73 -0.24 26.58
C GLY A 646 23.17 1.21 26.33
N SER A 647 24.00 1.38 25.31
CA SER A 647 24.67 2.62 24.94
C SER A 647 24.22 3.12 23.56
N THR A 648 24.53 4.39 23.26
CA THR A 648 24.29 4.99 21.92
C THR A 648 22.85 4.90 21.38
N ASN A 649 21.87 4.72 22.27
CA ASN A 649 20.46 4.70 21.90
C ASN A 649 19.91 6.12 21.77
N THR A 650 18.94 6.31 20.89
CA THR A 650 18.23 7.56 20.67
C THR A 650 16.77 7.42 21.12
N ILE A 651 16.35 8.27 22.05
CA ILE A 651 14.96 8.37 22.49
C ILE A 651 14.42 9.73 22.04
N GLY A 652 13.50 9.68 21.08
CA GLY A 652 12.87 10.83 20.45
C GLY A 652 13.60 11.35 19.22
N GLY A 653 13.20 12.52 18.71
CA GLY A 653 13.79 13.16 17.54
C GLY A 653 13.47 14.64 17.46
N LEU A 654 13.83 15.30 16.34
CA LEU A 654 13.65 16.76 16.19
C LEU A 654 12.26 17.15 15.66
N THR A 655 11.50 16.19 15.15
CA THR A 655 10.17 16.41 14.55
C THR A 655 9.06 16.10 15.56
N ALA A 656 7.83 16.51 15.24
CA ALA A 656 6.66 16.09 16.02
C ALA A 656 6.41 14.58 15.91
N ALA A 657 6.69 13.97 14.75
CA ALA A 657 6.53 12.54 14.51
C ALA A 657 7.45 11.66 15.36
N ASP A 658 8.64 12.16 15.71
CA ASP A 658 9.57 11.39 16.53
C ASP A 658 9.34 11.56 18.04
N ARG A 659 8.45 12.46 18.47
CA ARG A 659 8.27 12.80 19.88
C ARG A 659 7.62 11.67 20.66
N ASN A 660 8.32 11.15 21.67
CA ASN A 660 7.67 10.30 22.66
C ASN A 660 6.97 11.14 23.74
N ILE A 661 5.89 10.59 24.30
CA ILE A 661 5.22 11.08 25.51
C ILE A 661 5.52 10.11 26.65
N ILE A 662 6.19 10.56 27.70
CA ILE A 662 6.70 9.69 28.79
C ILE A 662 6.25 10.23 30.14
N SER A 663 5.10 9.75 30.59
CA SER A 663 4.36 10.31 31.73
C SER A 663 3.72 9.23 32.59
N ASN A 664 3.18 9.60 33.75
CA ASN A 664 2.50 8.71 34.71
C ASN A 664 3.21 7.40 35.09
N SER A 665 4.51 7.24 34.85
CA SER A 665 5.24 6.07 35.31
C SER A 665 5.36 6.12 36.84
N ASN A 666 5.15 5.00 37.55
CA ASN A 666 5.18 4.99 39.02
C ASN A 666 6.58 5.27 39.60
N SER A 667 7.64 5.15 38.79
CA SER A 667 9.04 5.47 39.10
C SER A 667 9.54 6.59 38.16
N ASP A 668 10.68 6.42 37.49
CA ASP A 668 11.26 7.45 36.62
C ASP A 668 10.59 7.40 35.23
N GLY A 669 10.49 8.52 34.52
CA GLY A 669 10.05 8.48 33.12
C GLY A 669 11.05 7.69 32.26
N ILE A 670 12.33 8.08 32.36
CA ILE A 670 13.45 7.38 31.71
C ILE A 670 14.54 7.10 32.74
N GLN A 671 15.01 5.85 32.81
CA GLN A 671 16.16 5.45 33.62
C GLN A 671 17.32 4.97 32.76
N ILE A 672 18.51 5.56 32.95
CA ILE A 672 19.70 5.34 32.09
C ILE A 672 20.88 4.82 32.92
N HIS A 673 21.49 3.72 32.45
CA HIS A 673 22.72 3.14 32.99
C HIS A 673 23.88 3.12 32.00
N GLY A 674 23.61 3.08 30.69
CA GLY A 674 24.63 3.01 29.65
C GLY A 674 25.16 4.36 29.17
N ASP A 675 26.13 4.31 28.27
CA ASP A 675 26.90 5.48 27.82
C ASP A 675 26.30 6.10 26.54
N SER A 676 26.54 7.40 26.33
CA SER A 676 26.35 8.08 25.04
C SER A 676 24.92 7.97 24.44
N ASN A 677 23.91 7.76 25.28
CA ASN A 677 22.51 7.80 24.84
C ASN A 677 22.06 9.24 24.63
N ILE A 678 21.13 9.45 23.70
CA ILE A 678 20.59 10.75 23.33
C ILE A 678 19.09 10.77 23.64
N ILE A 679 18.66 11.73 24.45
CA ILE A 679 17.25 11.99 24.75
C ILE A 679 16.90 13.37 24.21
N LEU A 680 16.09 13.45 23.14
CA LEU A 680 15.73 14.72 22.49
C LEU A 680 14.25 14.79 22.09
N GLY A 681 13.69 16.00 22.05
CA GLY A 681 12.34 16.27 21.53
C GLY A 681 11.13 15.60 22.21
N ASN A 682 11.33 14.90 23.33
CA ASN A 682 10.25 14.21 24.07
C ASN A 682 9.45 15.15 24.99
N TYR A 683 8.20 14.80 25.24
CA TYR A 683 7.43 15.31 26.38
C TYR A 683 7.54 14.34 27.55
N ILE A 684 8.00 14.84 28.70
CA ILE A 684 8.29 13.99 29.87
C ILE A 684 7.59 14.60 31.09
N GLY A 685 6.62 13.86 31.64
CA GLY A 685 5.82 14.29 32.78
C GLY A 685 4.72 15.29 32.44
N THR A 686 4.31 15.38 31.18
CA THR A 686 3.16 16.18 30.73
C THR A 686 2.13 15.30 30.02
N ASP A 687 0.93 15.81 29.83
CA ASP A 687 -0.02 15.21 28.89
C ASP A 687 0.50 15.27 27.44
N PRO A 688 -0.14 14.57 26.49
CA PRO A 688 0.25 14.61 25.08
C PRO A 688 0.30 16.02 24.47
N THR A 689 -0.54 16.94 24.94
CA THR A 689 -0.52 18.34 24.46
C THR A 689 0.68 19.13 24.98
N GLY A 690 1.33 18.67 26.05
CA GLY A 690 2.42 19.37 26.73
C GLY A 690 1.95 20.52 27.62
N LEU A 691 0.64 20.64 27.88
CA LEU A 691 0.04 21.77 28.60
C LEU A 691 -0.31 21.43 30.04
N LEU A 692 -0.56 20.15 30.36
CA LEU A 692 -0.96 19.68 31.68
C LEU A 692 0.16 18.87 32.35
N ASP A 693 0.22 18.94 33.67
CA ASP A 693 1.19 18.24 34.50
C ASP A 693 0.69 16.83 34.83
N TRP A 694 1.33 15.82 34.25
CA TRP A 694 1.07 14.38 34.43
C TRP A 694 2.32 13.67 34.97
N GLY A 695 3.11 14.38 35.78
CA GLY A 695 4.43 13.97 36.22
C GLY A 695 4.56 12.49 36.60
N ASN A 696 5.74 11.93 36.31
CA ASN A 696 6.11 10.59 36.79
C ASN A 696 6.21 10.58 38.33
N GLY A 697 5.98 9.42 38.95
CA GLY A 697 6.04 9.25 40.41
C GLY A 697 7.43 9.48 41.02
N GLY A 698 8.48 9.33 40.20
CA GLY A 698 9.88 9.57 40.49
C GLY A 698 10.43 10.81 39.77
N ARG A 699 11.51 10.65 38.99
CA ARG A 699 12.14 11.71 38.19
C ARG A 699 11.66 11.65 36.76
N GLY A 700 11.68 12.77 36.02
CA GLY A 700 11.47 12.72 34.56
C GLY A 700 12.55 11.87 33.88
N ILE A 701 13.83 12.16 34.17
CA ILE A 701 14.98 11.40 33.70
C ILE A 701 15.91 11.14 34.88
N ASN A 702 16.35 9.89 35.04
CA ASN A 702 17.33 9.46 36.02
C ASN A 702 18.54 8.81 35.34
N ILE A 703 19.71 9.40 35.52
CA ILE A 703 20.99 8.84 35.04
C ILE A 703 21.71 8.29 36.26
N ASP A 704 21.59 6.98 36.50
CA ASP A 704 22.20 6.27 37.64
C ASP A 704 23.51 5.57 37.24
N GLY A 705 23.86 5.62 35.96
CA GLY A 705 25.12 5.15 35.39
C GLY A 705 25.38 5.76 34.01
N GLY A 706 26.62 5.64 33.55
CA GLY A 706 27.02 5.98 32.19
C GLY A 706 27.52 7.42 31.96
N ALA A 707 28.45 7.57 31.03
CA ALA A 707 29.09 8.81 30.62
C ALA A 707 28.54 9.30 29.27
N SER A 708 28.72 10.60 29.00
CA SER A 708 28.43 11.21 27.69
C SER A 708 26.98 11.15 27.20
N ASN A 709 26.03 10.85 28.08
CA ASN A 709 24.60 10.96 27.75
C ASN A 709 24.22 12.43 27.48
N VAL A 710 23.41 12.65 26.44
CA VAL A 710 22.94 13.98 26.01
C VAL A 710 21.45 14.09 26.30
N ILE A 711 21.07 15.10 27.08
CA ILE A 711 19.68 15.39 27.42
C ILE A 711 19.32 16.78 26.87
N GLY A 712 18.29 16.82 26.01
CA GLY A 712 17.82 18.04 25.37
C GLY A 712 18.55 18.33 24.06
N GLY A 713 17.78 18.89 23.13
CA GLY A 713 18.16 19.21 21.75
C GLY A 713 16.97 19.88 21.08
#